data_AF-A0AAW2P5P0-F1
#
_entry.id   AF-A0AAW2P5P0-F1
#
_cell.length_a   1.000
_cell.length_b   1.000
_cell.length_c   1.000
_cell.angle_alpha   90.00
_cell.angle_beta   90.00
_cell.angle_gamma   90.00
#
_symmetry.space_group_name_H-M   'P 1'
#
loop_
_entity.id
_entity.type
_entity.pdbx_description
1 polymer ?
#
loop_
_entity_poly.entity_id
_entity_poly.type
_entity_poly.pdbx_seq_one_letter_code
_entity_poly.pdbx_strand_id
1 'polypeptide(L)'
;MAGGGGRPLRALNVAEKPSVAKAVSGILSRNPSSGGLRVREGRSRYNKIFEFNYAIQNQQFHMAFTSVTGHLMEVEFEDRYRKWHSCDPVDLYHAPSRNMCLMCDKSDIEKTLEEEARKSQWLILWLDCDREGENIAFEVVEVCTRANRNLNIWRARFSALIDREIHYAAQHLIRPNQLFADAVDVRQEIDLRIGASFTRFQTMLLRDAFVLDFITDGKNVILSYGPCQFPTLGFVVERFWEIQSHEPEEFWTINCTHNSEEGTATFNWMRGHLFDYTCATILYEMCVQEPIATVTNVRQQEKPKYPPHPLSTIELEKRASRYFRMSSEQTMKVAEDLYQAGFISYPRTETDCFSERTDLHTIVQDQQAHPIWGSYAQRLLDPEAGLWRNPSGGGHDDKAHPPIHPTKFSSGESGWSQDHHKNYLDVYRFETWGGSVIPTYTYGQQFTPTTLTLDSGVTRPPPLLSEADLLSCMDKAGIGTDATMHDHIKKLLDRYYATKDSSMRFSPTKLGEALVMGYDDMGYELWKPYLRAAMESDMKAVSMGTKRKAEVLEACLQQMKACFVDARLNKGKLFGAMAVFFERSNRSNGNEPYAIGDVVRRCGLCQESDMVLRRKPDGNFMVGCLGYPQCRNVVWLPGSVCEAAVTSNICSTCSPGPVYMIQFKFRRLEIPPNYNVDHLGCIGGCDNILRQLVEICGTGSRNNSSMPGRGQGHTPSSSAQSNSRSQGAWQTAHSSSSYTSHSSRGRSAQTQDAAAEDGESSIPCASCGAPCNLRTANTPANRGRKFYSCQAQGCNFFIWEDNANSGGTVPRGSTSRSASNSSRRGGCGRSNQSRGRANDVAFVSATGEPISGRCFVCGDPSHFANACPNRGR
;
A
#
# COMPACT_ATOMS: atom_id res chain seq x y z
N MET A 1 45.14 -3.05 54.28
CA MET A 1 45.73 -2.41 53.09
C MET A 1 44.80 -1.29 52.66
N ALA A 2 45.25 -0.04 52.80
CA ALA A 2 44.53 1.14 52.35
C ALA A 2 44.63 1.28 50.82
N GLY A 3 43.55 1.68 50.16
CA GLY A 3 43.54 1.87 48.71
C GLY A 3 42.24 2.48 48.17
N GLY A 4 42.02 3.77 48.40
CA GLY A 4 41.21 4.64 47.52
C GLY A 4 39.69 4.64 47.72
N GLY A 5 39.20 5.37 48.71
CA GLY A 5 37.81 5.86 48.76
C GLY A 5 37.55 6.92 47.70
N GLY A 6 37.59 6.53 46.42
CA GLY A 6 37.17 7.39 45.32
C GLY A 6 35.66 7.60 45.37
N ARG A 7 35.19 8.84 45.18
CA ARG A 7 33.76 9.11 45.00
C ARG A 7 33.24 8.23 43.84
N PRO A 8 32.05 7.60 43.98
CA PRO A 8 31.48 6.80 42.90
C PRO A 8 31.37 7.65 41.64
N LEU A 9 31.77 7.09 40.49
CA LEU A 9 31.63 7.76 39.20
C LEU A 9 30.14 7.99 38.91
N ARG A 10 29.82 9.09 38.23
CA ARG A 10 28.45 9.42 37.89
C ARG A 10 28.18 9.07 36.42
N ALA A 11 27.15 8.28 36.19
CA ALA A 11 26.70 7.89 34.86
C ALA A 11 25.32 8.50 34.56
N LEU A 12 25.23 9.30 33.50
CA LEU A 12 23.95 9.77 32.95
C LEU A 12 23.38 8.65 32.08
N ASN A 13 22.15 8.24 32.36
CA ASN A 13 21.43 7.23 31.60
C ASN A 13 20.22 7.89 30.95
N VAL A 14 20.03 7.70 29.64
CA VAL A 14 18.94 8.35 28.89
C VAL A 14 18.13 7.30 28.13
N ALA A 15 16.84 7.19 28.42
CA ALA A 15 15.90 6.36 27.65
C ALA A 15 15.01 7.18 26.71
N GLU A 16 14.39 6.51 25.74
CA GLU A 16 13.56 7.15 24.72
C GLU A 16 12.26 7.76 25.26
N LYS A 17 11.68 7.15 26.31
CA LYS A 17 10.39 7.55 26.90
C LYS A 17 10.44 7.51 28.44
N PRO A 18 9.60 8.32 29.13
CA PRO A 18 9.51 8.29 30.59
C PRO A 18 9.10 6.94 31.17
N SER A 19 8.24 6.19 30.48
CA SER A 19 7.81 4.85 30.86
C SER A 19 8.99 3.87 30.91
N VAL A 20 9.81 3.86 29.87
CA VAL A 20 11.02 3.03 29.76
C VAL A 20 12.03 3.41 30.85
N ALA A 21 12.30 4.70 31.06
CA ALA A 21 13.20 5.14 32.14
C ALA A 21 12.72 4.67 33.52
N LYS A 22 11.42 4.74 33.78
CA LYS A 22 10.83 4.25 35.04
C LYS A 22 10.95 2.73 35.18
N ALA A 23 10.69 1.98 34.11
CA ALA A 23 10.79 0.52 34.12
C ALA A 23 12.24 0.05 34.36
N VAL A 24 13.19 0.58 33.59
CA VAL A 24 14.61 0.20 33.68
C VAL A 24 15.22 0.60 35.03
N SER A 25 14.95 1.82 35.49
CA SER A 25 15.42 2.25 36.83
C SER A 25 14.78 1.44 37.96
N GLY A 26 13.52 1.05 37.83
CA GLY A 26 12.83 0.18 38.78
C GLY A 26 13.37 -1.24 38.81
N ILE A 27 13.95 -1.74 37.72
CA ILE A 27 14.62 -3.04 37.64
C ILE A 27 16.02 -2.96 38.27
N LEU A 28 16.85 -2.02 37.80
CA LEU A 28 18.25 -1.91 38.23
C LEU A 28 18.40 -1.51 39.71
N SER A 29 17.44 -0.77 40.26
CA SER A 29 17.48 -0.34 41.67
C SER A 29 17.07 -1.41 42.68
N ARG A 30 16.48 -2.55 42.26
CA ARG A 30 16.09 -3.65 43.16
C ARG A 30 17.26 -4.39 43.79
N ASN A 31 18.48 -4.16 43.30
CA ASN A 31 19.67 -4.81 43.84
C ASN A 31 19.93 -4.33 45.29
N PRO A 32 20.08 -5.23 46.28
CA PRO A 32 20.27 -4.87 47.70
C PRO A 32 21.44 -3.91 47.99
N SER A 33 22.41 -3.76 47.08
CA SER A 33 23.53 -2.82 47.20
C SER A 33 23.24 -1.39 46.72
N SER A 34 22.04 -1.10 46.19
CA SER A 34 21.74 0.14 45.45
C SER A 34 21.44 1.38 46.30
N GLY A 35 21.20 1.22 47.61
CA GLY A 35 20.82 2.33 48.51
C GLY A 35 19.40 2.88 48.28
N GLY A 36 18.59 2.22 47.44
CA GLY A 36 17.21 2.62 47.13
C GLY A 36 17.08 3.63 45.98
N LEU A 37 15.91 3.64 45.33
CA LEU A 37 15.60 4.54 44.21
C LEU A 37 15.17 5.93 44.72
N ARG A 38 15.94 6.97 44.40
CA ARG A 38 15.57 8.36 44.68
C ARG A 38 15.02 9.02 43.42
N VAL A 39 13.85 9.66 43.51
CA VAL A 39 13.27 10.42 42.39
C VAL A 39 13.53 11.91 42.59
N ARG A 40 14.01 12.59 41.55
CA ARG A 40 14.20 14.03 41.46
C ARG A 40 13.48 14.58 40.23
N GLU A 41 12.90 15.76 40.34
CA GLU A 41 12.27 16.42 39.18
C GLU A 41 13.33 17.01 38.24
N GLY A 42 13.10 16.87 36.93
CA GLY A 42 13.85 17.58 35.89
C GLY A 42 13.26 18.96 35.62
N ARG A 43 13.76 19.66 34.58
CA ARG A 43 13.10 20.90 34.12
C ARG A 43 11.79 20.62 33.38
N SER A 44 11.70 19.50 32.68
CA SER A 44 10.46 19.01 32.07
C SER A 44 9.55 18.36 33.13
N ARG A 45 8.25 18.65 33.06
CA ARG A 45 7.22 18.08 33.96
C ARG A 45 7.08 16.56 33.83
N TYR A 46 7.37 16.02 32.64
CA TYR A 46 7.13 14.61 32.32
C TYR A 46 8.38 13.74 32.47
N ASN A 47 9.57 14.34 32.34
CA ASN A 47 10.85 13.63 32.35
C ASN A 47 11.53 13.75 33.71
N LYS A 48 11.25 12.78 34.59
CA LYS A 48 11.86 12.70 35.91
C LYS A 48 13.30 12.17 35.84
N ILE A 49 14.05 12.39 36.92
CA ILE A 49 15.40 11.85 37.12
C ILE A 49 15.35 10.83 38.26
N PHE A 50 15.82 9.62 37.99
CA PHE A 50 15.90 8.51 38.92
C PHE A 50 17.36 8.27 39.31
N GLU A 51 17.69 8.44 40.57
CA GLU A 51 19.04 8.29 41.11
C GLU A 51 19.15 7.03 41.98
N PHE A 52 20.15 6.20 41.70
CA PHE A 52 20.45 4.97 42.47
C PHE A 52 21.91 4.56 42.26
N ASN A 53 22.46 3.75 43.17
CA ASN A 53 23.80 3.19 42.97
C ASN A 53 23.72 1.84 42.24
N TYR A 54 24.63 1.60 41.32
CA TYR A 54 24.72 0.33 40.59
C TYR A 54 26.16 0.01 40.23
N ALA A 55 26.52 -1.28 40.25
CA ALA A 55 27.84 -1.75 39.91
C ALA A 55 27.89 -2.27 38.47
N ILE A 56 28.71 -1.66 37.62
CA ILE A 56 28.96 -2.09 36.25
C ILE A 56 30.39 -2.63 36.21
N GLN A 57 30.59 -3.90 35.83
CA GLN A 57 31.91 -4.53 35.74
C GLN A 57 32.79 -4.33 36.99
N ASN A 58 32.21 -4.51 38.18
CA ASN A 58 32.83 -4.30 39.50
C ASN A 58 33.21 -2.84 39.85
N GLN A 59 32.83 -1.86 39.03
CA GLN A 59 32.99 -0.44 39.34
C GLN A 59 31.65 0.16 39.82
N GLN A 60 31.69 0.90 40.93
CA GLN A 60 30.51 1.53 41.52
C GLN A 60 30.17 2.84 40.80
N PHE A 61 28.93 2.94 40.31
CA PHE A 61 28.39 4.13 39.67
C PHE A 61 27.19 4.69 40.43
N HIS A 62 27.14 6.00 40.55
CA HIS A 62 25.93 6.74 40.87
C HIS A 62 25.18 7.00 39.56
N MET A 63 24.13 6.23 39.33
CA MET A 63 23.31 6.29 38.12
C MET A 63 22.31 7.43 38.23
N ALA A 64 22.31 8.34 37.26
CA ALA A 64 21.29 9.36 37.09
C ALA A 64 20.51 9.05 35.82
N PHE A 65 19.31 8.49 35.96
CA PHE A 65 18.49 7.98 34.86
C PHE A 65 17.41 8.99 34.50
N THR A 66 17.36 9.43 33.25
CA THR A 66 16.33 10.33 32.72
C THR A 66 15.83 9.82 31.36
N SER A 67 14.99 10.60 30.70
CA SER A 67 14.39 10.24 29.41
C SER A 67 14.23 11.43 28.49
N VAL A 68 14.14 11.16 27.20
CA VAL A 68 13.59 12.06 26.19
C VAL A 68 12.11 11.71 25.94
N THR A 69 11.49 12.34 24.94
CA THR A 69 10.12 12.03 24.49
C THR A 69 10.13 11.83 22.98
N GLY A 70 10.85 10.80 22.52
CA GLY A 70 11.20 10.60 21.11
C GLY A 70 12.30 11.55 20.64
N HIS A 71 12.30 11.92 19.34
CA HIS A 71 13.26 12.86 18.76
C HIS A 71 13.30 14.19 19.52
N LEU A 72 14.49 14.61 19.91
CA LEU A 72 14.77 15.89 20.55
C LEU A 72 14.91 17.00 19.50
N MET A 73 15.48 16.66 18.35
CA MET A 73 15.73 17.57 17.24
C MET A 73 14.83 17.27 16.05
N GLU A 74 14.55 18.28 15.25
CA GLU A 74 13.85 18.13 13.97
C GLU A 74 14.72 18.76 12.87
N VAL A 75 14.83 18.06 11.74
CA VAL A 75 15.50 18.61 10.56
C VAL A 75 14.59 19.68 9.95
N GLU A 76 15.05 20.92 9.93
CA GLU A 76 14.35 22.02 9.25
C GLU A 76 15.28 22.80 8.33
N PHE A 77 14.70 23.50 7.36
CA PHE A 77 15.43 24.48 6.57
C PHE A 77 15.74 25.73 7.38
N GLU A 78 16.81 26.43 7.04
CA GLU A 78 17.10 27.75 7.62
C GLU A 78 15.91 28.71 7.47
N ASP A 79 15.77 29.67 8.40
CA ASP A 79 14.61 30.58 8.49
C ASP A 79 14.24 31.28 7.19
N ARG A 80 15.24 31.56 6.34
CA ARG A 80 15.06 32.18 5.02
C ARG A 80 14.27 31.31 4.03
N TYR A 81 14.30 29.99 4.19
CA TYR A 81 13.62 28.99 3.34
C TYR A 81 12.35 28.41 3.98
N ARG A 82 12.09 28.73 5.26
CA ARG A 82 10.96 28.22 6.03
C ARG A 82 9.62 28.74 5.52
N LYS A 83 9.56 30.02 5.11
CA LYS A 83 8.33 30.62 4.56
C LYS A 83 8.08 30.08 3.15
N TRP A 84 6.83 29.71 2.85
CA TRP A 84 6.49 29.09 1.57
C TRP A 84 6.74 30.00 0.37
N HIS A 85 6.53 31.30 0.54
CA HIS A 85 6.70 32.31 -0.51
C HIS A 85 8.09 32.97 -0.52
N SER A 86 9.03 32.53 0.33
CA SER A 86 10.36 33.16 0.40
C SER A 86 11.40 32.55 -0.53
N CYS A 87 11.11 31.40 -1.16
CA CYS A 87 12.02 30.71 -2.08
C CYS A 87 11.23 29.93 -3.14
N ASP A 88 11.86 29.64 -4.28
CA ASP A 88 11.32 28.69 -5.25
C ASP A 88 11.41 27.28 -4.65
N PRO A 89 10.36 26.45 -4.74
CA PRO A 89 10.42 25.05 -4.32
C PRO A 89 11.60 24.25 -4.91
N VAL A 90 12.14 24.58 -6.09
CA VAL A 90 13.35 23.94 -6.64
C VAL A 90 14.57 24.17 -5.75
N ASP A 91 14.67 25.33 -5.10
CA ASP A 91 15.85 25.71 -4.32
C ASP A 91 15.98 24.87 -3.04
N LEU A 92 14.88 24.25 -2.57
CA LEU A 92 14.86 23.40 -1.38
C LEU A 92 15.70 22.13 -1.53
N TYR A 93 16.00 21.71 -2.77
CA TYR A 93 16.92 20.59 -3.02
C TYR A 93 18.37 20.91 -2.65
N HIS A 94 18.75 22.19 -2.65
CA HIS A 94 20.11 22.67 -2.34
C HIS A 94 20.16 23.49 -1.04
N ALA A 95 19.00 23.78 -0.46
CA ALA A 95 18.90 24.61 0.73
C ALA A 95 19.61 23.93 1.93
N PRO A 96 20.42 24.69 2.69
CA PRO A 96 20.98 24.20 3.95
C PRO A 96 19.84 23.83 4.91
N SER A 97 19.89 22.61 5.41
CA SER A 97 19.09 22.11 6.52
C SER A 97 19.92 22.11 7.80
N ARG A 98 19.27 22.32 8.95
CA ARG A 98 19.87 22.20 10.28
C ARG A 98 18.96 21.39 11.19
N ASN A 99 19.57 20.61 12.06
CA ASN A 99 18.87 20.03 13.20
C ASN A 99 18.60 21.13 14.21
N MET A 100 17.33 21.39 14.49
CA MET A 100 16.92 22.43 15.44
C MET A 100 15.98 21.85 16.50
N CYS A 101 16.19 22.26 17.74
CA CYS A 101 15.25 22.04 18.83
C CYS A 101 14.18 23.12 18.77
N LEU A 102 13.02 22.81 18.17
CA LEU A 102 11.99 23.81 17.83
C LEU A 102 10.89 23.94 18.87
N MET A 103 10.75 22.96 19.75
CA MET A 103 9.65 22.86 20.70
C MET A 103 10.08 23.35 22.08
N CYS A 104 9.33 24.27 22.69
CA CYS A 104 9.64 24.83 24.01
C CYS A 104 9.79 23.73 25.09
N ASP A 105 8.95 22.70 25.05
CA ASP A 105 8.98 21.59 26.01
C ASP A 105 10.22 20.71 25.84
N LYS A 106 10.73 20.56 24.60
CA LYS A 106 11.96 19.82 24.30
C LYS A 106 13.21 20.61 24.71
N SER A 107 13.16 21.95 24.72
CA SER A 107 14.24 22.79 25.23
C SER A 107 14.52 22.56 26.72
N ASP A 108 13.51 22.25 27.52
CA ASP A 108 13.70 21.93 28.93
C ASP A 108 14.33 20.56 29.15
N ILE A 109 14.01 19.58 28.28
CA ILE A 109 14.69 18.27 28.24
C ILE A 109 16.17 18.48 27.88
N GLU A 110 16.46 19.25 26.82
CA GLU A 110 17.82 19.59 26.39
C GLU A 110 18.64 20.21 27.53
N LYS A 111 18.11 21.23 28.21
CA LYS A 111 18.77 21.87 29.35
C LYS A 111 19.01 20.90 30.50
N THR A 112 18.06 20.00 30.77
CA THR A 112 18.22 18.95 31.80
C THR A 112 19.36 18.00 31.42
N LEU A 113 19.44 17.57 30.16
CA LEU A 113 20.53 16.73 29.66
C LEU A 113 21.88 17.43 29.76
N GLU A 114 21.99 18.71 29.41
CA GLU A 114 23.23 19.48 29.54
C GLU A 114 23.70 19.60 31.00
N GLU A 115 22.79 19.92 31.92
CA GLU A 115 23.11 20.05 33.36
C GLU A 115 23.61 18.74 33.97
N GLU A 116 22.99 17.63 33.57
CA GLU A 116 23.37 16.31 34.07
C GLU A 116 24.62 15.77 33.38
N ALA A 117 24.84 16.10 32.11
CA ALA A 117 26.06 15.78 31.36
C ALA A 117 27.31 16.47 31.97
N ARG A 118 27.19 17.72 32.45
CA ARG A 118 28.30 18.43 33.12
C ARG A 118 28.76 17.74 34.41
N LYS A 119 27.87 17.01 35.09
CA LYS A 119 28.16 16.33 36.37
C LYS A 119 28.62 14.88 36.19
N SER A 120 28.43 14.32 35.00
CA SER A 120 28.63 12.90 34.72
C SER A 120 29.94 12.66 33.97
N GLN A 121 30.52 11.49 34.16
CA GLN A 121 31.69 11.03 33.40
C GLN A 121 31.28 10.09 32.27
N TRP A 122 30.21 9.32 32.47
CA TRP A 122 29.69 8.36 31.49
C TRP A 122 28.30 8.77 31.03
N LEU A 123 28.01 8.49 29.75
CA LEU A 123 26.69 8.58 29.15
C LEU A 123 26.30 7.19 28.65
N ILE A 124 25.20 6.62 29.15
CA ILE A 124 24.69 5.32 28.77
C ILE A 124 23.32 5.50 28.10
N LEU A 125 23.22 5.04 26.86
CA LEU A 125 22.06 5.23 25.99
C LEU A 125 21.15 3.99 26.09
N TRP A 126 19.94 4.19 26.59
CA TRP A 126 18.88 3.19 26.83
C TRP A 126 17.66 3.42 25.93
N LEU A 127 17.90 3.83 24.69
CA LEU A 127 16.86 4.03 23.69
C LEU A 127 16.44 2.68 23.09
N ASP A 128 15.30 2.60 22.42
CA ASP A 128 14.90 1.36 21.78
C ASP A 128 15.94 0.95 20.72
N CYS A 129 16.13 -0.36 20.50
CA CYS A 129 17.29 -0.88 19.75
C CYS A 129 17.08 -0.99 18.24
N ASP A 130 16.30 -0.08 17.67
CA ASP A 130 16.07 0.06 16.24
C ASP A 130 16.91 1.22 15.64
N ARG A 131 16.71 1.50 14.34
CA ARG A 131 17.44 2.57 13.66
C ARG A 131 17.04 3.95 14.18
N GLU A 132 15.75 4.18 14.45
CA GLU A 132 15.25 5.45 14.98
C GLU A 132 15.79 5.70 16.39
N GLY A 133 15.77 4.71 17.27
CA GLY A 133 16.34 4.80 18.60
C GLY A 133 17.84 5.08 18.58
N GLU A 134 18.58 4.54 17.59
CA GLU A 134 19.98 4.89 17.41
C GLU A 134 20.17 6.34 16.93
N ASN A 135 19.31 6.84 16.03
CA ASN A 135 19.33 8.24 15.61
C ASN A 135 19.10 9.19 16.78
N ILE A 136 18.06 8.95 17.59
CA ILE A 136 17.78 9.71 18.81
C ILE A 136 18.95 9.60 19.80
N ALA A 137 19.65 8.46 19.83
CA ALA A 137 20.82 8.28 20.68
C ALA A 137 21.95 9.25 20.28
N PHE A 138 22.17 9.45 18.98
CA PHE A 138 23.13 10.43 18.48
C PHE A 138 22.69 11.88 18.71
N GLU A 139 21.39 12.17 18.66
CA GLU A 139 20.87 13.49 19.06
C GLU A 139 21.22 13.82 20.52
N VAL A 140 21.00 12.86 21.43
CA VAL A 140 21.36 12.99 22.86
C VAL A 140 22.87 13.15 23.02
N VAL A 141 23.66 12.37 22.28
CA VAL A 141 25.12 12.47 22.28
C VAL A 141 25.58 13.86 21.86
N GLU A 142 24.99 14.45 20.82
CA GLU A 142 25.34 15.80 20.35
C GLU A 142 25.10 16.85 21.45
N VAL A 143 23.94 16.81 22.09
CA VAL A 143 23.59 17.71 23.21
C VAL A 143 24.53 17.52 24.40
N CYS A 144 24.76 16.28 24.83
CA CYS A 144 25.60 16.01 25.99
C CYS A 144 27.07 16.35 25.74
N THR A 145 27.59 16.09 24.53
CA THR A 145 29.00 16.36 24.15
C THR A 145 29.27 17.86 24.03
N ARG A 146 28.26 18.65 23.62
CA ARG A 146 28.32 20.12 23.65
C ARG A 146 28.51 20.66 25.07
N ALA A 147 27.93 20.01 26.07
CA ALA A 147 28.09 20.37 27.48
C ALA A 147 29.38 19.80 28.11
N ASN A 148 29.78 18.58 27.74
CA ASN A 148 30.99 17.91 28.25
C ASN A 148 31.61 16.98 27.18
N ARG A 149 32.73 17.42 26.57
CA ARG A 149 33.42 16.67 25.50
C ARG A 149 34.16 15.42 25.96
N ASN A 150 34.39 15.26 27.27
CA ASN A 150 35.15 14.15 27.84
C ASN A 150 34.25 12.98 28.30
N LEU A 151 32.98 12.98 27.92
CA LEU A 151 32.04 11.91 28.26
C LEU A 151 32.41 10.59 27.58
N ASN A 152 32.40 9.51 28.36
CA ASN A 152 32.51 8.16 27.81
C ASN A 152 31.12 7.64 27.42
N ILE A 153 30.90 7.46 26.13
CA ILE A 153 29.58 7.15 25.56
C ILE A 153 29.41 5.66 25.34
N TRP A 154 28.34 5.10 25.91
CA TRP A 154 28.01 3.69 25.87
C TRP A 154 26.56 3.50 25.43
N ARG A 155 26.28 2.35 24.81
CA ARG A 155 24.97 1.94 24.30
C ARG A 155 24.58 0.63 24.96
N ALA A 156 23.43 0.62 25.64
CA ALA A 156 22.81 -0.58 26.16
C ALA A 156 21.93 -1.21 25.08
N ARG A 157 22.07 -2.52 24.84
CA ARG A 157 21.24 -3.28 23.88
C ARG A 157 20.34 -4.25 24.61
N PHE A 158 19.04 -4.15 24.35
CA PHE A 158 18.00 -4.98 24.95
C PHE A 158 16.87 -5.21 23.93
N SER A 159 16.12 -6.30 24.08
CA SER A 159 14.98 -6.63 23.23
C SER A 159 13.67 -6.76 24.00
N ALA A 160 13.74 -6.78 25.33
CA ALA A 160 12.61 -6.79 26.24
C ALA A 160 12.94 -6.05 27.55
N LEU A 161 11.92 -5.47 28.17
CA LEU A 161 12.03 -4.77 29.46
C LEU A 161 11.87 -5.74 30.65
N ILE A 162 12.74 -6.76 30.71
CA ILE A 162 12.74 -7.79 31.76
C ILE A 162 14.03 -7.80 32.57
N ASP A 163 13.95 -8.27 33.82
CA ASP A 163 15.05 -8.21 34.79
C ASP A 163 16.37 -8.79 34.27
N ARG A 164 16.33 -10.01 33.73
CA ARG A 164 17.50 -10.72 33.17
C ARG A 164 18.17 -9.94 32.03
N GLU A 165 17.38 -9.43 31.07
CA GLU A 165 17.91 -8.73 29.90
C GLU A 165 18.49 -7.36 30.24
N ILE A 166 17.82 -6.60 31.11
CA ILE A 166 18.29 -5.28 31.49
C ILE A 166 19.59 -5.37 32.31
N HIS A 167 19.71 -6.34 33.21
CA HIS A 167 20.98 -6.61 33.91
C HIS A 167 22.07 -7.05 32.94
N TYR A 168 21.75 -7.93 31.98
CA TYR A 168 22.69 -8.36 30.95
C TYR A 168 23.19 -7.17 30.10
N ALA A 169 22.27 -6.30 29.65
CA ALA A 169 22.57 -5.11 28.87
C ALA A 169 23.47 -4.13 29.64
N ALA A 170 23.21 -3.92 30.94
CA ALA A 170 24.02 -3.06 31.80
C ALA A 170 25.46 -3.55 31.97
N GLN A 171 25.70 -4.87 31.93
CA GLN A 171 27.04 -5.45 32.06
C GLN A 171 27.79 -5.57 30.73
N HIS A 172 27.07 -5.62 29.59
CA HIS A 172 27.60 -5.80 28.24
C HIS A 172 27.37 -4.57 27.36
N LEU A 173 27.79 -3.40 27.85
CA LEU A 173 27.69 -2.14 27.12
C LEU A 173 28.58 -2.15 25.87
N ILE A 174 28.07 -1.58 24.78
CA ILE A 174 28.79 -1.43 23.51
C ILE A 174 28.89 0.05 23.10
N ARG A 175 29.54 0.34 21.97
CA ARG A 175 29.53 1.69 21.38
C ARG A 175 28.29 1.90 20.51
N PRO A 176 27.73 3.12 20.47
CA PRO A 176 26.63 3.43 19.56
C PRO A 176 27.08 3.32 18.09
N ASN A 177 26.16 2.95 17.22
CA ASN A 177 26.39 2.66 15.80
C ASN A 177 25.99 3.85 14.91
N GLN A 178 26.98 4.63 14.50
CA GLN A 178 26.78 5.80 13.63
C GLN A 178 26.10 5.44 12.30
N LEU A 179 26.35 4.25 11.74
CA LEU A 179 25.81 3.87 10.43
C LEU A 179 24.28 3.77 10.44
N PHE A 180 23.70 3.35 11.58
CA PHE A 180 22.25 3.26 11.74
C PHE A 180 21.63 4.66 11.83
N ALA A 181 22.24 5.54 12.62
CA ALA A 181 21.82 6.94 12.70
C ALA A 181 21.95 7.68 11.37
N ASP A 182 23.04 7.46 10.63
CA ASP A 182 23.27 8.05 9.30
C ASP A 182 22.20 7.62 8.29
N ALA A 183 21.75 6.36 8.35
CA ALA A 183 20.68 5.87 7.46
C ALA A 183 19.34 6.57 7.74
N VAL A 184 19.01 6.81 9.01
CA VAL A 184 17.81 7.58 9.40
C VAL A 184 17.94 9.04 9.00
N ASP A 185 19.10 9.67 9.19
CA ASP A 185 19.32 11.05 8.75
C ASP A 185 19.12 11.21 7.25
N VAL A 186 19.66 10.28 6.44
CA VAL A 186 19.44 10.26 4.98
C VAL A 186 17.95 10.20 4.68
N ARG A 187 17.22 9.30 5.35
CA ARG A 187 15.76 9.14 5.18
C ARG A 187 15.03 10.44 5.49
N GLN A 188 15.27 11.02 6.67
CA GLN A 188 14.63 12.25 7.13
C GLN A 188 14.92 13.42 6.18
N GLU A 189 16.14 13.55 5.70
CA GLU A 189 16.54 14.62 4.80
C GLU A 189 15.96 14.47 3.39
N ILE A 190 15.96 13.25 2.83
CA ILE A 190 15.29 12.93 1.57
C ILE A 190 13.78 13.22 1.69
N ASP A 191 13.13 12.72 2.73
CA ASP A 191 11.69 12.89 2.95
C ASP A 191 11.33 14.37 3.13
N LEU A 192 12.14 15.14 3.86
CA LEU A 192 11.95 16.59 4.04
C LEU A 192 12.10 17.35 2.73
N ARG A 193 13.22 17.17 2.01
CA ARG A 193 13.52 17.94 0.79
C ARG A 193 12.52 17.64 -0.31
N ILE A 194 12.27 16.36 -0.57
CA ILE A 194 11.32 15.93 -1.61
C ILE A 194 9.89 16.31 -1.19
N GLY A 195 9.51 15.98 0.04
CA GLY A 195 8.17 16.24 0.55
C GLY A 195 7.84 17.73 0.54
N ALA A 196 8.73 18.60 1.04
CA ALA A 196 8.52 20.04 1.05
C ALA A 196 8.43 20.62 -0.37
N SER A 197 9.31 20.19 -1.28
CA SER A 197 9.35 20.71 -2.66
C SER A 197 8.05 20.41 -3.42
N PHE A 198 7.64 19.14 -3.47
CA PHE A 198 6.42 18.74 -4.16
C PHE A 198 5.15 19.25 -3.46
N THR A 199 5.11 19.21 -2.13
CA THR A 199 3.96 19.73 -1.36
C THR A 199 3.73 21.20 -1.64
N ARG A 200 4.77 22.04 -1.58
CA ARG A 200 4.66 23.48 -1.87
C ARG A 200 4.24 23.70 -3.31
N PHE A 201 4.89 23.03 -4.26
CA PHE A 201 4.55 23.13 -5.68
C PHE A 201 3.08 22.82 -5.95
N GLN A 202 2.61 21.62 -5.61
CA GLN A 202 1.25 21.20 -5.95
C GLN A 202 0.19 21.97 -5.15
N THR A 203 0.46 22.30 -3.87
CA THR A 203 -0.46 23.09 -3.06
C THR A 203 -0.61 24.50 -3.61
N MET A 204 0.51 25.21 -3.86
CA MET A 204 0.45 26.58 -4.40
C MET A 204 -0.15 26.62 -5.81
N LEU A 205 0.14 25.60 -6.62
CA LEU A 205 -0.38 25.50 -7.99
C LEU A 205 -1.89 25.29 -8.05
N LEU A 206 -2.42 24.38 -7.22
CA LEU A 206 -3.81 23.93 -7.31
C LEU A 206 -4.77 24.72 -6.41
N ARG A 207 -4.27 25.26 -5.29
CA ARG A 207 -5.08 26.02 -4.33
C ARG A 207 -5.75 27.23 -4.96
N ASP A 208 -5.03 27.96 -5.81
CA ASP A 208 -5.55 29.19 -6.41
C ASP A 208 -6.45 28.89 -7.62
N ALA A 209 -6.33 27.68 -8.18
CA ALA A 209 -6.97 27.31 -9.44
C ALA A 209 -8.24 26.48 -9.31
N PHE A 210 -8.47 25.77 -8.19
CA PHE A 210 -9.63 24.91 -7.99
C PHE A 210 -10.33 25.16 -6.66
N VAL A 211 -11.65 24.94 -6.63
CA VAL A 211 -12.42 24.93 -5.38
C VAL A 211 -12.41 23.50 -4.86
N LEU A 212 -11.74 23.28 -3.73
CA LEU A 212 -11.62 21.98 -3.07
C LEU A 212 -12.59 21.93 -1.87
N ASP A 213 -13.89 21.73 -2.16
CA ASP A 213 -15.02 21.88 -1.21
C ASP A 213 -15.12 20.80 -0.10
N PHE A 214 -14.23 19.82 -0.08
CA PHE A 214 -14.35 18.61 0.76
C PHE A 214 -13.72 18.75 2.16
N ILE A 215 -13.41 19.95 2.63
CA ILE A 215 -12.83 20.18 3.96
C ILE A 215 -13.64 21.24 4.72
N THR A 216 -14.75 20.78 5.31
CA THR A 216 -15.45 21.46 6.41
C THR A 216 -14.52 21.53 7.62
N ASP A 217 -13.77 22.63 7.79
CA ASP A 217 -13.28 23.15 9.10
C ASP A 217 -12.23 24.28 8.96
N GLY A 218 -12.32 25.15 7.95
CA GLY A 218 -11.52 26.39 7.91
C GLY A 218 -9.99 26.20 7.90
N LYS A 219 -9.49 24.99 7.67
CA LYS A 219 -8.04 24.69 7.55
C LYS A 219 -7.61 24.92 6.11
N ASN A 220 -6.53 25.68 5.92
CA ASN A 220 -5.86 25.83 4.63
C ASN A 220 -5.62 24.45 4.01
N VAL A 221 -6.09 24.23 2.78
CA VAL A 221 -5.89 22.97 2.05
C VAL A 221 -4.40 22.82 1.77
N ILE A 222 -3.77 21.81 2.37
CA ILE A 222 -2.38 21.43 2.11
C ILE A 222 -2.40 20.09 1.39
N LEU A 223 -1.98 20.12 0.12
CA LEU A 223 -1.81 18.92 -0.68
C LEU A 223 -0.40 18.40 -0.41
N SER A 224 -0.27 17.46 0.52
CA SER A 224 1.01 16.84 0.89
C SER A 224 1.48 15.83 -0.16
N TYR A 225 2.76 15.89 -0.50
CA TYR A 225 3.45 14.83 -1.23
C TYR A 225 4.48 14.17 -0.32
N GLY A 226 4.60 12.85 -0.41
CA GLY A 226 5.64 12.08 0.28
C GLY A 226 6.14 10.95 -0.62
N PRO A 227 7.46 10.70 -0.67
CA PRO A 227 8.06 9.73 -1.61
C PRO A 227 7.61 8.29 -1.39
N CYS A 228 7.19 7.90 -0.17
CA CYS A 228 6.56 6.60 0.11
C CYS A 228 5.02 6.66 0.12
N GLN A 229 4.46 7.80 0.52
CA GLN A 229 3.02 8.04 0.55
C GLN A 229 2.39 7.97 -0.84
N PHE A 230 3.05 8.55 -1.85
CA PHE A 230 2.52 8.63 -3.21
C PHE A 230 2.47 7.25 -3.90
N PRO A 231 3.50 6.39 -3.80
CA PRO A 231 3.36 5.00 -4.25
C PRO A 231 2.35 4.15 -3.49
N THR A 232 2.19 4.40 -2.19
CA THR A 232 1.15 3.73 -1.39
C THR A 232 -0.26 4.08 -1.89
N LEU A 233 -0.51 5.34 -2.24
CA LEU A 233 -1.73 5.77 -2.93
C LEU A 233 -1.86 5.09 -4.29
N GLY A 234 -0.74 4.95 -5.01
CA GLY A 234 -0.64 4.26 -6.29
C GLY A 234 -1.26 2.86 -6.27
N PHE A 235 -0.95 2.02 -5.27
CA PHE A 235 -1.55 0.68 -5.16
C PHE A 235 -3.07 0.71 -5.01
N VAL A 236 -3.60 1.69 -4.27
CA VAL A 236 -5.05 1.83 -4.05
C VAL A 236 -5.74 2.28 -5.34
N VAL A 237 -5.16 3.26 -6.04
CA VAL A 237 -5.69 3.77 -7.32
C VAL A 237 -5.59 2.71 -8.41
N GLU A 238 -4.48 1.98 -8.49
CA GLU A 238 -4.27 0.90 -9.45
C GLU A 238 -5.31 -0.22 -9.28
N ARG A 239 -5.54 -0.70 -8.06
CA ARG A 239 -6.61 -1.68 -7.81
C ARG A 239 -7.99 -1.12 -8.15
N PHE A 240 -8.22 0.16 -7.89
CA PHE A 240 -9.49 0.79 -8.24
C PHE A 240 -9.70 0.83 -9.76
N TRP A 241 -8.69 1.23 -10.54
CA TRP A 241 -8.73 1.21 -12.01
C TRP A 241 -8.85 -0.19 -12.58
N GLU A 242 -8.17 -1.18 -12.00
CA GLU A 242 -8.31 -2.61 -12.37
C GLU A 242 -9.77 -3.07 -12.22
N ILE A 243 -10.46 -2.63 -11.16
CA ILE A 243 -11.88 -2.94 -10.95
C ILE A 243 -12.79 -2.18 -11.93
N GLN A 244 -12.52 -0.90 -12.20
CA GLN A 244 -13.34 -0.09 -13.10
C GLN A 244 -13.20 -0.50 -14.58
N SER A 245 -12.01 -0.94 -14.98
CA SER A 245 -11.71 -1.38 -16.36
C SER A 245 -12.09 -2.84 -16.62
N HIS A 246 -12.47 -3.60 -15.58
CA HIS A 246 -12.86 -5.00 -15.73
C HIS A 246 -14.21 -5.12 -16.46
N GLU A 247 -14.18 -5.75 -17.63
CA GLU A 247 -15.38 -6.14 -18.36
C GLU A 247 -15.76 -7.57 -17.98
N PRO A 248 -16.93 -7.80 -17.35
CA PRO A 248 -17.35 -9.13 -16.95
C PRO A 248 -17.61 -10.02 -18.17
N GLU A 249 -16.97 -11.19 -18.19
CA GLU A 249 -17.12 -12.20 -19.25
C GLU A 249 -17.88 -13.41 -18.69
N GLU A 250 -18.89 -13.87 -19.43
CA GLU A 250 -19.62 -15.09 -19.10
C GLU A 250 -18.78 -16.32 -19.42
N PHE A 251 -18.79 -17.29 -18.51
CA PHE A 251 -18.16 -18.59 -18.73
C PHE A 251 -19.07 -19.72 -18.26
N TRP A 252 -18.85 -20.90 -18.81
CA TRP A 252 -19.59 -22.12 -18.49
C TRP A 252 -18.65 -23.19 -17.97
N THR A 253 -19.07 -23.88 -16.91
CA THR A 253 -18.34 -25.02 -16.35
C THR A 253 -19.27 -26.22 -16.21
N ILE A 254 -18.73 -27.41 -16.41
CA ILE A 254 -19.47 -28.67 -16.22
C ILE A 254 -19.16 -29.16 -14.80
N ASN A 255 -20.16 -29.14 -13.93
CA ASN A 255 -20.03 -29.63 -12.57
C ASN A 255 -20.66 -31.01 -12.45
N CYS A 256 -19.91 -31.94 -11.83
CA CYS A 256 -20.32 -33.32 -11.64
C CYS A 256 -20.29 -33.65 -10.15
N THR A 257 -21.41 -34.14 -9.60
CA THR A 257 -21.46 -34.63 -8.22
C THR A 257 -21.91 -36.09 -8.17
N HIS A 258 -21.40 -36.82 -7.18
CA HIS A 258 -21.79 -38.20 -6.91
C HIS A 258 -22.05 -38.38 -5.42
N ASN A 259 -23.27 -38.76 -5.08
CA ASN A 259 -23.70 -39.08 -3.73
C ASN A 259 -23.60 -40.59 -3.52
N SER A 260 -22.74 -41.02 -2.60
CA SER A 260 -22.67 -42.40 -2.11
C SER A 260 -23.11 -42.48 -0.65
N GLU A 261 -23.23 -43.69 -0.12
CA GLU A 261 -23.51 -43.92 1.31
C GLU A 261 -22.41 -43.35 2.23
N GLU A 262 -21.19 -43.18 1.70
CA GLU A 262 -20.03 -42.65 2.43
C GLU A 262 -19.95 -41.11 2.39
N GLY A 263 -20.70 -40.44 1.51
CA GLY A 263 -20.73 -38.99 1.38
C GLY A 263 -20.90 -38.48 -0.06
N THR A 264 -20.75 -37.18 -0.26
CA THR A 264 -20.86 -36.51 -1.57
C THR A 264 -19.48 -36.14 -2.10
N ALA A 265 -19.15 -36.60 -3.31
CA ALA A 265 -17.97 -36.16 -4.05
C ALA A 265 -18.35 -35.11 -5.10
N THR A 266 -17.62 -34.00 -5.13
CA THR A 266 -17.71 -32.98 -6.19
C THR A 266 -16.46 -33.06 -7.07
N PHE A 267 -16.66 -33.25 -8.38
CA PHE A 267 -15.61 -33.34 -9.37
C PHE A 267 -15.53 -32.03 -10.16
N ASN A 268 -14.35 -31.40 -10.11
CA ASN A 268 -14.06 -30.20 -10.88
C ASN A 268 -13.62 -30.57 -12.29
N TRP A 269 -14.13 -29.87 -13.30
CA TRP A 269 -13.78 -30.11 -14.68
C TRP A 269 -12.31 -29.81 -14.97
N MET A 270 -11.59 -30.74 -15.60
CA MET A 270 -10.16 -30.55 -15.92
C MET A 270 -9.89 -29.35 -16.84
N ARG A 271 -10.86 -28.97 -17.68
CA ARG A 271 -10.75 -27.78 -18.54
C ARG A 271 -11.00 -26.47 -17.78
N GLY A 272 -11.40 -26.54 -16.52
CA GLY A 272 -11.80 -25.37 -15.73
C GLY A 272 -13.15 -24.84 -16.19
N HIS A 273 -13.13 -23.87 -17.10
CA HIS A 273 -14.32 -23.24 -17.68
C HIS A 273 -14.07 -22.88 -19.15
N LEU A 274 -15.14 -22.65 -19.91
CA LEU A 274 -15.09 -22.17 -21.29
C LEU A 274 -15.90 -20.87 -21.41
N PHE A 275 -15.39 -19.92 -22.19
CA PHE A 275 -16.07 -18.65 -22.52
C PHE A 275 -16.99 -18.75 -23.74
N ASP A 276 -17.11 -19.93 -24.34
CA ASP A 276 -17.99 -20.17 -25.48
C ASP A 276 -19.11 -21.15 -25.09
N TYR A 277 -20.35 -20.66 -25.14
CA TYR A 277 -21.53 -21.42 -24.77
C TYR A 277 -21.74 -22.65 -25.66
N THR A 278 -21.54 -22.50 -26.97
CA THR A 278 -21.76 -23.59 -27.94
C THR A 278 -20.79 -24.74 -27.69
N CYS A 279 -19.51 -24.45 -27.50
CA CYS A 279 -18.50 -25.45 -27.17
C CYS A 279 -18.79 -26.14 -25.83
N ALA A 280 -19.17 -25.38 -24.79
CA ALA A 280 -19.51 -25.94 -23.49
C ALA A 280 -20.76 -26.84 -23.57
N THR A 281 -21.76 -26.43 -24.35
CA THR A 281 -23.00 -27.18 -24.55
C THR A 281 -22.77 -28.48 -25.32
N ILE A 282 -21.98 -28.46 -26.39
CA ILE A 282 -21.62 -29.68 -27.14
C ILE A 282 -20.92 -30.68 -26.22
N LEU A 283 -19.95 -30.22 -25.40
CA LEU A 283 -19.25 -31.09 -24.46
C LEU A 283 -20.18 -31.62 -23.36
N TYR A 284 -21.12 -30.79 -22.89
CA TYR A 284 -22.14 -31.20 -21.93
C TYR A 284 -23.09 -32.25 -22.50
N GLU A 285 -23.61 -32.04 -23.71
CA GLU A 285 -24.47 -33.00 -24.41
C GLU A 285 -23.79 -34.36 -24.60
N MET A 286 -22.49 -34.36 -24.96
CA MET A 286 -21.71 -35.59 -25.03
C MET A 286 -21.65 -36.32 -23.68
N CYS A 287 -21.47 -35.58 -22.57
CA CYS A 287 -21.47 -36.17 -21.22
C CYS A 287 -22.86 -36.65 -20.78
N VAL A 288 -23.95 -36.02 -21.23
CA VAL A 288 -25.33 -36.46 -20.92
C VAL A 288 -25.70 -37.72 -21.72
N GLN A 289 -25.22 -37.83 -22.97
CA GLN A 289 -25.45 -39.01 -23.80
C GLN A 289 -24.76 -40.26 -23.24
N GLU A 290 -23.54 -40.10 -22.71
CA GLU A 290 -22.77 -41.18 -22.08
C GLU A 290 -22.36 -40.79 -20.65
N PRO A 291 -23.28 -40.86 -19.66
CA PRO A 291 -23.04 -40.32 -18.32
C PRO A 291 -22.18 -41.23 -17.43
N ILE A 292 -21.77 -42.41 -17.89
CA ILE A 292 -21.02 -43.36 -17.06
C ILE A 292 -19.60 -42.83 -16.85
N ALA A 293 -19.29 -42.42 -15.61
CA ALA A 293 -17.97 -41.97 -15.22
C ALA A 293 -17.08 -43.17 -14.91
N THR A 294 -15.85 -43.17 -15.42
CA THR A 294 -14.84 -44.18 -15.12
C THR A 294 -13.68 -43.54 -14.37
N VAL A 295 -13.28 -44.13 -13.24
CA VAL A 295 -12.16 -43.66 -12.44
C VAL A 295 -10.84 -43.99 -13.15
N THR A 296 -10.19 -42.98 -13.72
CA THR A 296 -8.94 -43.13 -14.48
C THR A 296 -7.68 -42.98 -13.63
N ASN A 297 -7.76 -42.29 -12.49
CA ASN A 297 -6.61 -42.08 -11.61
C ASN A 297 -7.04 -41.76 -10.18
N VAL A 298 -6.43 -42.43 -9.20
CA VAL A 298 -6.58 -42.13 -7.77
C VAL A 298 -5.19 -41.86 -7.23
N ARG A 299 -4.93 -40.63 -6.76
CA ARG A 299 -3.66 -40.26 -6.13
C ARG A 299 -3.90 -39.85 -4.69
N GLN A 300 -3.31 -40.61 -3.78
CA GLN A 300 -3.20 -40.21 -2.39
C GLN A 300 -1.83 -39.55 -2.20
N GLN A 301 -1.84 -38.30 -1.74
CA GLN A 301 -0.62 -37.58 -1.40
C GLN A 301 -0.79 -36.99 -0.01
N GLU A 302 0.13 -37.31 0.89
CA GLU A 302 0.21 -36.64 2.18
C GLU A 302 0.73 -35.22 1.96
N LYS A 303 -0.08 -34.22 2.29
CA LYS A 303 0.31 -32.81 2.26
C LYS A 303 0.61 -32.34 3.68
N PRO A 304 1.89 -32.19 4.08
CA PRO A 304 2.21 -31.60 5.37
C PRO A 304 1.82 -30.11 5.35
N LYS A 305 1.17 -29.65 6.42
CA LYS A 305 0.98 -28.22 6.68
C LYS A 305 1.92 -27.81 7.81
N TYR A 306 2.74 -26.81 7.55
CA TYR A 306 3.80 -26.41 8.46
C TYR A 306 3.33 -25.39 9.51
N PRO A 307 4.06 -25.36 10.64
CA PRO A 307 4.33 -24.20 11.46
C PRO A 307 4.09 -22.85 10.80
N PRO A 308 3.27 -21.90 11.30
CA PRO A 308 3.49 -20.54 10.89
C PRO A 308 4.85 -20.07 11.43
N HIS A 309 5.54 -19.22 10.67
CA HIS A 309 6.83 -18.68 11.07
C HIS A 309 6.70 -17.81 12.35
N PRO A 310 7.80 -17.63 13.10
CA PRO A 310 7.89 -16.62 14.15
C PRO A 310 7.37 -15.25 13.69
N LEU A 311 6.75 -14.52 14.62
CA LEU A 311 5.97 -13.33 14.30
C LEU A 311 6.88 -12.12 14.04
N SER A 312 6.82 -11.53 12.85
CA SER A 312 7.41 -10.23 12.53
C SER A 312 6.38 -9.10 12.64
N THR A 313 6.80 -7.85 12.59
CA THR A 313 5.90 -6.68 12.64
C THR A 313 4.84 -6.73 11.54
N ILE A 314 5.25 -7.03 10.31
CA ILE A 314 4.37 -7.04 9.15
C ILE A 314 3.32 -8.16 9.30
N GLU A 315 3.72 -9.34 9.77
CA GLU A 315 2.79 -10.46 9.98
C GLU A 315 1.82 -10.18 11.14
N LEU A 316 2.28 -9.53 12.20
CA LEU A 316 1.43 -9.02 13.29
C LEU A 316 0.35 -8.06 12.75
N GLU A 317 0.75 -7.04 11.98
CA GLU A 317 -0.18 -6.05 11.40
C GLU A 317 -1.17 -6.72 10.43
N LYS A 318 -0.70 -7.61 9.55
CA LYS A 318 -1.56 -8.36 8.61
C LYS A 318 -2.59 -9.23 9.33
N ARG A 319 -2.19 -9.97 10.38
CA ARG A 319 -3.11 -10.81 11.17
C ARG A 319 -4.11 -10.00 11.96
N ALA A 320 -3.67 -8.92 12.61
CA ALA A 320 -4.55 -8.05 13.37
C ALA A 320 -5.61 -7.40 12.47
N SER A 321 -5.23 -6.99 11.26
CA SER A 321 -6.17 -6.50 10.25
C SER A 321 -7.16 -7.58 9.80
N ARG A 322 -6.69 -8.78 9.43
CA ARG A 322 -7.54 -9.87 8.90
C ARG A 322 -8.52 -10.42 9.93
N TYR A 323 -8.06 -10.68 11.16
CA TYR A 323 -8.87 -11.40 12.15
C TYR A 323 -9.63 -10.47 13.10
N PHE A 324 -9.06 -9.30 13.41
CA PHE A 324 -9.64 -8.41 14.42
C PHE A 324 -10.17 -7.09 13.88
N ARG A 325 -9.99 -6.82 12.59
CA ARG A 325 -10.36 -5.55 11.97
C ARG A 325 -9.70 -4.36 12.68
N MET A 326 -8.48 -4.58 13.16
CA MET A 326 -7.65 -3.53 13.77
C MET A 326 -6.78 -2.89 12.71
N SER A 327 -6.69 -1.56 12.71
CA SER A 327 -5.76 -0.87 11.82
C SER A 327 -4.31 -1.13 12.22
N SER A 328 -3.39 -1.03 11.26
CA SER A 328 -1.95 -1.21 11.49
C SER A 328 -1.42 -0.24 12.56
N GLU A 329 -1.84 1.02 12.53
CA GLU A 329 -1.50 2.01 13.56
C GLU A 329 -1.97 1.59 14.96
N GLN A 330 -3.24 1.18 15.09
CA GLN A 330 -3.78 0.73 16.37
C GLN A 330 -3.04 -0.50 16.88
N THR A 331 -2.72 -1.44 15.98
CA THR A 331 -1.97 -2.65 16.30
C THR A 331 -0.59 -2.30 16.86
N MET A 332 0.15 -1.42 16.20
CA MET A 332 1.48 -1.01 16.64
C MET A 332 1.47 -0.22 17.94
N LYS A 333 0.47 0.63 18.15
CA LYS A 333 0.29 1.34 19.43
C LYS A 333 0.09 0.36 20.59
N VAL A 334 -0.79 -0.63 20.42
CA VAL A 334 -1.06 -1.64 21.46
C VAL A 334 0.16 -2.54 21.68
N ALA A 335 0.87 -2.93 20.61
CA ALA A 335 2.09 -3.72 20.73
C ALA A 335 3.19 -2.96 21.48
N GLU A 336 3.35 -1.67 21.20
CA GLU A 336 4.26 -0.78 21.91
C GLU A 336 3.90 -0.68 23.41
N ASP A 337 2.61 -0.53 23.74
CA ASP A 337 2.13 -0.49 25.13
C ASP A 337 2.43 -1.81 25.86
N LEU A 338 2.25 -2.97 25.20
CA LEU A 338 2.56 -4.29 25.75
C LEU A 338 4.07 -4.50 25.97
N TYR A 339 4.90 -4.00 25.05
CA TYR A 339 6.36 -4.02 25.17
C TYR A 339 6.84 -3.15 26.34
N GLN A 340 6.31 -1.93 26.47
CA GLN A 340 6.65 -1.03 27.57
C GLN A 340 6.26 -1.61 28.94
N ALA A 341 5.22 -2.43 28.99
CA ALA A 341 4.81 -3.18 30.17
C ALA A 341 5.61 -4.48 30.41
N GLY A 342 6.46 -4.88 29.45
CA GLY A 342 7.34 -6.06 29.53
C GLY A 342 6.66 -7.40 29.24
N PHE A 343 5.50 -7.40 28.57
CA PHE A 343 4.76 -8.63 28.23
C PHE A 343 5.22 -9.27 26.92
N ILE A 344 5.69 -8.46 25.97
CA ILE A 344 6.22 -8.93 24.69
C ILE A 344 7.62 -8.36 24.45
N SER A 345 8.37 -9.04 23.59
CA SER A 345 9.59 -8.48 23.00
C SER A 345 9.29 -7.30 22.09
N TYR A 346 10.33 -6.55 21.75
CA TYR A 346 10.22 -5.34 20.94
C TYR A 346 9.44 -5.57 19.62
N PRO A 347 8.36 -4.81 19.35
CA PRO A 347 7.41 -5.15 18.30
C PRO A 347 7.77 -4.60 16.91
N ARG A 348 8.87 -3.85 16.77
CA ARG A 348 9.38 -3.33 15.49
C ARG A 348 10.59 -4.14 15.04
N THR A 349 10.34 -5.29 14.42
CA THR A 349 11.34 -6.24 13.94
C THR A 349 10.93 -6.86 12.61
N GLU A 350 11.91 -6.97 11.71
CA GLU A 350 11.77 -7.73 10.46
C GLU A 350 12.14 -9.21 10.64
N THR A 351 12.61 -9.59 11.84
CA THR A 351 13.12 -10.92 12.13
C THR A 351 11.99 -11.93 12.28
N ASP A 352 12.04 -12.99 11.47
CA ASP A 352 11.08 -14.11 11.48
C ASP A 352 11.75 -15.44 11.87
N CYS A 353 12.91 -15.38 12.54
CA CYS A 353 13.64 -16.54 13.01
C CYS A 353 14.23 -16.32 14.41
N PHE A 354 14.17 -17.34 15.27
CA PHE A 354 14.85 -17.29 16.57
C PHE A 354 16.33 -17.66 16.42
N SER A 355 17.19 -17.02 17.21
CA SER A 355 18.60 -17.40 17.29
C SER A 355 18.76 -18.78 17.95
N GLU A 356 19.79 -19.55 17.57
CA GLU A 356 20.10 -20.84 18.20
C GLU A 356 20.40 -20.72 19.70
N ARG A 357 20.72 -19.52 20.18
CA ARG A 357 21.02 -19.23 21.58
C ARG A 357 19.78 -18.89 22.41
N THR A 358 18.63 -18.70 21.76
CA THR A 358 17.40 -18.34 22.46
C THR A 358 16.83 -19.58 23.16
N ASP A 359 16.71 -19.52 24.48
CA ASP A 359 16.10 -20.59 25.27
C ASP A 359 14.57 -20.55 25.17
N LEU A 360 14.04 -21.21 24.14
CA LEU A 360 12.61 -21.34 23.88
C LEU A 360 11.91 -22.21 24.94
N HIS A 361 12.62 -23.15 25.57
CA HIS A 361 12.01 -24.01 26.60
C HIS A 361 11.55 -23.18 27.80
N THR A 362 12.38 -22.25 28.27
CA THR A 362 12.02 -21.34 29.36
C THR A 362 10.81 -20.47 28.99
N ILE A 363 10.75 -19.95 27.76
CA ILE A 363 9.63 -19.11 27.30
C ILE A 363 8.31 -19.90 27.32
N VAL A 364 8.31 -21.15 26.86
CA VAL A 364 7.10 -22.00 26.85
C VAL A 364 6.74 -22.45 28.28
N GLN A 365 7.74 -22.68 29.14
CA GLN A 365 7.52 -23.07 30.53
C GLN A 365 6.77 -21.99 31.31
N ASP A 366 7.10 -20.72 31.09
CA ASP A 366 6.43 -19.59 31.72
C ASP A 366 4.94 -19.48 31.32
N GLN A 367 4.52 -20.08 30.20
CA GLN A 367 3.15 -20.02 29.70
C GLN A 367 2.26 -21.21 30.12
N GLN A 368 2.80 -22.19 30.87
CA GLN A 368 2.06 -23.39 31.29
C GLN A 368 0.85 -23.08 32.20
N ALA A 369 0.87 -21.95 32.90
CA ALA A 369 -0.20 -21.55 33.81
C ALA A 369 -1.41 -20.90 33.10
N HIS A 370 -1.37 -20.72 31.77
CA HIS A 370 -2.43 -20.03 31.05
C HIS A 370 -3.70 -20.89 30.93
N PRO A 371 -4.91 -20.36 31.22
CA PRO A 371 -6.14 -21.16 31.21
C PRO A 371 -6.52 -21.74 29.84
N ILE A 372 -6.14 -21.06 28.74
CA ILE A 372 -6.55 -21.46 27.38
C ILE A 372 -5.54 -22.41 26.71
N TRP A 373 -4.24 -22.12 26.79
CA TRP A 373 -3.18 -22.87 26.09
C TRP A 373 -2.15 -23.52 27.02
N GLY A 374 -2.27 -23.35 28.34
CA GLY A 374 -1.33 -23.92 29.30
C GLY A 374 -1.22 -25.44 29.18
N SER A 375 -2.35 -26.12 28.96
CA SER A 375 -2.38 -27.57 28.69
C SER A 375 -1.66 -27.95 27.38
N TYR A 376 -1.70 -27.09 26.36
CA TYR A 376 -0.93 -27.29 25.13
C TYR A 376 0.57 -27.06 25.38
N ALA A 377 0.94 -26.02 26.12
CA ALA A 377 2.33 -25.73 26.48
C ALA A 377 2.95 -26.87 27.34
N GLN A 378 2.19 -27.44 28.27
CA GLN A 378 2.61 -28.62 29.05
C GLN A 378 2.88 -29.83 28.15
N ARG A 379 1.95 -30.16 27.25
CA ARG A 379 2.15 -31.25 26.28
C ARG A 379 3.28 -31.00 25.29
N LEU A 380 3.56 -29.74 24.94
CA LEU A 380 4.65 -29.38 24.04
C LEU A 380 6.02 -29.63 24.69
N LEU A 381 6.13 -29.43 26.01
CA LEU A 381 7.34 -29.63 26.79
C LEU A 381 7.54 -31.07 27.29
N ASP A 382 6.48 -31.89 27.24
CA ASP A 382 6.53 -33.29 27.61
C ASP A 382 7.39 -34.11 26.62
N PRO A 383 8.54 -34.67 27.06
CA PRO A 383 9.39 -35.49 26.21
C PRO A 383 8.67 -36.74 25.67
N GLU A 384 7.71 -37.29 26.41
CA GLU A 384 6.95 -38.49 25.99
C GLU A 384 6.00 -38.18 24.84
N ALA A 385 5.48 -36.95 24.77
CA ALA A 385 4.62 -36.51 23.69
C ALA A 385 5.37 -36.33 22.36
N GLY A 386 6.69 -36.08 22.40
CA GLY A 386 7.53 -35.91 21.22
C GLY A 386 7.10 -34.77 20.28
N LEU A 387 6.32 -33.80 20.80
CA LEU A 387 5.72 -32.72 20.01
C LEU A 387 6.67 -31.53 19.80
N TRP A 388 7.71 -31.39 20.63
CA TRP A 388 8.64 -30.26 20.55
C TRP A 388 9.40 -30.24 19.22
N ARG A 389 9.27 -29.14 18.48
CA ARG A 389 10.12 -28.83 17.33
C ARG A 389 10.47 -27.35 17.36
N ASN A 390 11.75 -27.04 17.17
CA ASN A 390 12.17 -25.66 17.04
C ASN A 390 11.49 -25.02 15.81
N PRO A 391 11.00 -23.77 15.94
CA PRO A 391 10.30 -23.10 14.84
C PRO A 391 11.24 -22.89 13.64
N SER A 392 10.72 -23.12 12.45
CA SER A 392 11.43 -22.84 11.19
C SER A 392 11.49 -21.33 10.93
N GLY A 393 12.69 -20.81 10.62
CA GLY A 393 12.85 -19.41 10.21
C GLY A 393 12.23 -19.12 8.84
N GLY A 394 11.68 -17.92 8.67
CA GLY A 394 11.11 -17.46 7.39
C GLY A 394 12.15 -16.86 6.43
N GLY A 395 13.37 -16.60 6.92
CA GLY A 395 14.52 -16.17 6.12
C GLY A 395 14.88 -14.70 6.27
N HIS A 396 14.16 -13.95 7.11
CA HIS A 396 14.43 -12.54 7.41
C HIS A 396 15.00 -12.39 8.82
N ASP A 397 16.07 -11.59 8.93
CA ASP A 397 16.78 -11.30 10.19
C ASP A 397 17.36 -9.88 10.13
N ASP A 398 16.89 -9.01 11.03
CA ASP A 398 17.38 -7.65 11.20
C ASP A 398 18.71 -7.57 11.98
N LYS A 399 19.16 -8.70 12.55
CA LYS A 399 20.36 -8.85 13.40
C LYS A 399 20.34 -7.97 14.64
N ALA A 400 19.16 -7.47 15.02
CA ALA A 400 18.96 -6.57 16.13
C ALA A 400 18.02 -7.14 17.18
N HIS A 401 16.92 -7.71 16.73
CA HIS A 401 15.82 -8.18 17.57
C HIS A 401 15.43 -9.62 17.22
N PRO A 402 15.04 -10.42 18.22
CA PRO A 402 14.33 -11.66 17.98
C PRO A 402 12.90 -11.38 17.46
N PRO A 403 12.22 -12.38 16.90
CA PRO A 403 10.81 -12.27 16.53
C PRO A 403 9.95 -11.86 17.72
N ILE A 404 8.77 -11.29 17.44
CA ILE A 404 7.81 -10.87 18.45
C ILE A 404 7.32 -12.10 19.23
N HIS A 405 7.59 -12.13 20.54
CA HIS A 405 7.23 -13.26 21.42
C HIS A 405 6.90 -12.80 22.84
N PRO A 406 6.11 -13.59 23.60
CA PRO A 406 5.80 -13.26 24.98
C PRO A 406 7.03 -13.43 25.88
N THR A 407 7.28 -12.44 26.74
CA THR A 407 8.45 -12.38 27.64
C THR A 407 8.06 -12.57 29.11
N LYS A 408 6.77 -12.49 29.42
CA LYS A 408 6.25 -12.63 30.78
C LYS A 408 4.88 -13.30 30.73
N PHE A 409 4.57 -14.10 31.74
CA PHE A 409 3.22 -14.65 31.92
C PHE A 409 2.20 -13.56 32.29
N SER A 410 1.03 -13.59 31.65
CA SER A 410 -0.17 -12.87 32.07
C SER A 410 -1.41 -13.60 31.56
N SER A 411 -2.44 -13.70 32.40
CA SER A 411 -3.75 -14.23 32.02
C SER A 411 -4.73 -13.14 31.52
N GLY A 412 -4.25 -11.90 31.34
CA GLY A 412 -5.06 -10.71 31.12
C GLY A 412 -5.09 -9.82 32.35
N GLU A 413 -4.50 -8.62 32.24
CA GLU A 413 -4.52 -7.63 33.33
C GLU A 413 -5.86 -6.89 33.37
N SER A 414 -6.31 -6.50 34.56
CA SER A 414 -7.61 -5.81 34.76
C SER A 414 -7.73 -4.46 34.04
N GLY A 415 -6.61 -3.87 33.63
CA GLY A 415 -6.55 -2.61 32.87
C GLY A 415 -6.47 -2.76 31.34
N TRP A 416 -6.47 -3.97 30.80
CA TRP A 416 -6.32 -4.20 29.36
C TRP A 416 -7.60 -3.92 28.58
N SER A 417 -7.48 -3.20 27.46
CA SER A 417 -8.60 -3.03 26.52
C SER A 417 -8.85 -4.33 25.73
N GLN A 418 -9.98 -4.40 25.02
CA GLN A 418 -10.26 -5.53 24.11
C GLN A 418 -9.17 -5.72 23.05
N ASP A 419 -8.55 -4.63 22.59
CA ASP A 419 -7.50 -4.66 21.58
C ASP A 419 -6.17 -5.19 22.14
N HIS A 420 -5.88 -4.96 23.43
CA HIS A 420 -4.75 -5.60 24.12
C HIS A 420 -4.93 -7.12 24.18
N HIS A 421 -6.14 -7.60 24.50
CA HIS A 421 -6.44 -9.03 24.51
C HIS A 421 -6.30 -9.65 23.13
N LYS A 422 -6.82 -9.00 22.08
CA LYS A 422 -6.71 -9.47 20.69
C LYS A 422 -5.25 -9.58 20.23
N ASN A 423 -4.44 -8.55 20.47
CA ASN A 423 -3.03 -8.55 20.05
C ASN A 423 -2.14 -9.48 20.87
N TYR A 424 -2.38 -9.60 22.17
CA TYR A 424 -1.53 -10.42 23.04
C TYR A 424 -1.97 -11.90 23.08
N LEU A 425 -3.27 -12.17 23.22
CA LEU A 425 -3.79 -13.53 23.45
C LEU A 425 -4.28 -14.21 22.18
N ASP A 426 -4.92 -13.47 21.26
CA ASP A 426 -5.65 -14.08 20.14
C ASP A 426 -4.91 -14.00 18.80
N VAL A 427 -3.83 -13.20 18.69
CA VAL A 427 -3.13 -12.89 17.43
C VAL A 427 -2.72 -14.13 16.63
N TYR A 428 -2.49 -15.22 17.35
CA TYR A 428 -2.15 -16.50 16.76
C TYR A 428 -3.30 -17.50 16.90
N ARG A 429 -4.30 -17.36 16.03
CA ARG A 429 -5.34 -18.38 15.87
C ARG A 429 -4.81 -19.56 15.06
N PHE A 430 -4.88 -20.76 15.64
CA PHE A 430 -4.70 -21.98 14.86
C PHE A 430 -5.83 -22.07 13.84
N GLU A 431 -5.47 -22.04 12.56
CA GLU A 431 -6.45 -22.21 11.48
C GLU A 431 -7.14 -23.58 11.63
N THR A 432 -8.47 -23.59 11.60
CA THR A 432 -9.24 -24.83 11.60
C THR A 432 -9.10 -25.51 10.24
N TRP A 433 -8.86 -26.82 10.25
CA TRP A 433 -8.70 -27.58 9.02
C TRP A 433 -10.07 -28.03 8.54
N GLY A 434 -10.54 -27.40 7.47
CA GLY A 434 -11.65 -27.93 6.69
C GLY A 434 -11.15 -29.09 5.84
N GLY A 435 -11.40 -30.32 6.27
CA GLY A 435 -11.26 -31.50 5.43
C GLY A 435 -12.62 -31.89 4.87
N SER A 436 -12.72 -32.02 3.55
CA SER A 436 -13.84 -32.75 2.93
C SER A 436 -13.40 -34.20 2.78
N VAL A 437 -14.05 -35.10 3.52
CA VAL A 437 -13.88 -36.54 3.32
C VAL A 437 -14.59 -36.89 2.03
N ILE A 438 -13.83 -37.41 1.06
CA ILE A 438 -14.39 -37.93 -0.18
C ILE A 438 -14.65 -39.44 -0.05
N PRO A 439 -15.72 -39.97 -0.66
CA PRO A 439 -15.95 -41.41 -0.76
C PRO A 439 -14.77 -42.16 -1.38
N THR A 440 -14.69 -43.47 -1.07
CA THR A 440 -13.65 -44.34 -1.61
C THR A 440 -13.93 -44.68 -3.07
N TYR A 441 -12.96 -44.45 -3.96
CA TYR A 441 -13.01 -44.82 -5.38
C TYR A 441 -11.85 -45.74 -5.74
N THR A 442 -12.12 -46.78 -6.54
CA THR A 442 -11.11 -47.71 -7.04
C THR A 442 -10.78 -47.46 -8.50
N TYR A 443 -9.54 -47.73 -8.92
CA TYR A 443 -9.13 -47.58 -10.32
C TYR A 443 -9.99 -48.46 -11.23
N GLY A 444 -10.51 -47.89 -12.31
CA GLY A 444 -11.39 -48.58 -13.24
C GLY A 444 -12.85 -48.71 -12.77
N GLN A 445 -13.18 -48.26 -11.56
CA GLN A 445 -14.57 -48.25 -11.09
C GLN A 445 -15.43 -47.37 -12.00
N GLN A 446 -16.58 -47.90 -12.36
CA GLN A 446 -17.61 -47.17 -13.09
C GLN A 446 -18.73 -46.78 -12.14
N PHE A 447 -19.20 -45.55 -12.25
CA PHE A 447 -20.34 -45.06 -11.50
C PHE A 447 -21.14 -44.06 -12.33
N THR A 448 -22.41 -43.89 -11.98
CA THR A 448 -23.27 -42.88 -12.61
C THR A 448 -23.29 -41.64 -11.72
N PRO A 449 -22.88 -40.46 -12.23
CA PRO A 449 -23.01 -39.19 -11.51
C PRO A 449 -24.44 -38.96 -11.04
N THR A 450 -24.60 -38.43 -9.82
CA THR A 450 -25.91 -38.08 -9.28
C THR A 450 -26.42 -36.79 -9.92
N THR A 451 -25.54 -35.81 -10.12
CA THR A 451 -25.86 -34.61 -10.88
C THR A 451 -24.76 -34.28 -11.88
N LEU A 452 -25.19 -33.82 -13.05
CA LEU A 452 -24.32 -33.26 -14.08
C LEU A 452 -24.97 -31.96 -14.55
N THR A 453 -24.38 -30.82 -14.18
CA THR A 453 -24.93 -29.50 -14.49
C THR A 453 -23.95 -28.69 -15.34
N LEU A 454 -24.52 -27.88 -16.24
CA LEU A 454 -23.79 -26.85 -16.97
C LEU A 454 -24.07 -25.52 -16.28
N ASP A 455 -23.15 -25.10 -15.43
CA ASP A 455 -23.31 -23.90 -14.63
C ASP A 455 -22.70 -22.71 -15.38
N SER A 456 -23.44 -21.60 -15.43
CA SER A 456 -22.90 -20.32 -15.88
C SER A 456 -22.27 -19.56 -14.72
N GLY A 457 -21.16 -18.89 -15.01
CA GLY A 457 -20.45 -18.00 -14.13
C GLY A 457 -20.09 -16.71 -14.88
N VAL A 458 -19.68 -15.71 -14.12
CA VAL A 458 -19.21 -14.44 -14.67
C VAL A 458 -17.89 -14.10 -14.00
N THR A 459 -16.90 -13.69 -14.79
CA THR A 459 -15.61 -13.24 -14.24
C THR A 459 -15.81 -12.03 -13.34
N ARG A 460 -15.11 -12.01 -12.20
CA ARG A 460 -15.20 -10.92 -11.23
C ARG A 460 -13.83 -10.28 -11.06
N PRO A 461 -13.75 -8.95 -10.94
CA PRO A 461 -12.50 -8.29 -10.65
C PRO A 461 -12.02 -8.64 -9.23
N PRO A 462 -10.73 -8.45 -8.95
CA PRO A 462 -10.23 -8.58 -7.59
C PRO A 462 -10.93 -7.57 -6.66
N PRO A 463 -11.11 -7.89 -5.37
CA PRO A 463 -11.67 -6.94 -4.42
C PRO A 463 -10.74 -5.74 -4.22
N LEU A 464 -11.32 -4.62 -3.77
CA LEU A 464 -10.57 -3.50 -3.22
C LEU A 464 -9.61 -3.98 -2.12
N LEU A 465 -8.45 -3.33 -2.02
CA LEU A 465 -7.42 -3.72 -1.07
C LEU A 465 -7.92 -3.57 0.37
N SER A 466 -7.80 -4.63 1.17
CA SER A 466 -7.81 -4.49 2.62
C SER A 466 -6.46 -3.93 3.11
N GLU A 467 -6.37 -3.54 4.38
CA GLU A 467 -5.11 -3.11 4.97
C GLU A 467 -4.04 -4.20 5.00
N ALA A 468 -4.42 -5.46 5.23
CA ALA A 468 -3.50 -6.58 5.08
C ALA A 468 -3.01 -6.78 3.63
N ASP A 469 -3.85 -6.50 2.63
CA ASP A 469 -3.47 -6.59 1.22
C ASP A 469 -2.52 -5.44 0.85
N LEU A 470 -2.82 -4.21 1.30
CA LEU A 470 -1.96 -3.05 1.07
C LEU A 470 -0.58 -3.22 1.72
N LEU A 471 -0.53 -3.69 2.97
CA LEU A 471 0.72 -4.08 3.65
C LEU A 471 1.47 -5.14 2.84
N SER A 472 0.77 -6.12 2.27
CA SER A 472 1.40 -7.14 1.42
C SER A 472 1.95 -6.58 0.11
N CYS A 473 1.29 -5.57 -0.48
CA CYS A 473 1.78 -4.87 -1.67
C CYS A 473 3.03 -4.04 -1.35
N MET A 474 3.02 -3.28 -0.24
CA MET A 474 4.16 -2.47 0.20
C MET A 474 5.40 -3.33 0.51
N ASP A 475 5.20 -4.42 1.25
CA ASP A 475 6.22 -5.42 1.59
C ASP A 475 6.84 -6.06 0.35
N LYS A 476 6.02 -6.57 -0.58
CA LYS A 476 6.51 -7.12 -1.86
C LYS A 476 7.26 -6.11 -2.72
N ALA A 477 6.88 -4.83 -2.63
CA ALA A 477 7.53 -3.76 -3.37
C ALA A 477 8.78 -3.21 -2.67
N GLY A 478 9.06 -3.61 -1.43
CA GLY A 478 10.19 -3.12 -0.65
C GLY A 478 10.08 -1.65 -0.26
N ILE A 479 8.87 -1.13 0.00
CA ILE A 479 8.64 0.24 0.46
C ILE A 479 8.07 0.27 1.87
N GLY A 480 8.43 1.28 2.67
CA GLY A 480 7.96 1.39 4.06
C GLY A 480 8.64 0.39 5.00
N THR A 481 9.92 0.09 4.76
CA THR A 481 10.76 -0.76 5.62
C THR A 481 10.94 -0.16 7.02
N ASP A 482 11.53 -0.92 7.96
CA ASP A 482 11.76 -0.47 9.34
C ASP A 482 10.46 -0.13 10.11
N ALA A 483 9.39 -0.90 9.90
CA ALA A 483 8.10 -0.72 10.58
C ALA A 483 7.47 0.67 10.38
N THR A 484 7.57 1.26 9.18
CA THR A 484 6.99 2.57 8.84
C THR A 484 5.71 2.51 8.00
N MET A 485 5.28 1.31 7.57
CA MET A 485 4.11 1.14 6.70
C MET A 485 2.82 1.72 7.30
N HIS A 486 2.57 1.49 8.59
CA HIS A 486 1.37 2.02 9.27
C HIS A 486 1.29 3.55 9.23
N ASP A 487 2.43 4.24 9.36
CA ASP A 487 2.48 5.70 9.32
C ASP A 487 2.12 6.25 7.93
N HIS A 488 2.58 5.58 6.86
CA HIS A 488 2.24 5.97 5.49
C HIS A 488 0.76 5.73 5.17
N ILE A 489 0.22 4.60 5.61
CA ILE A 489 -1.21 4.28 5.46
C ILE A 489 -2.06 5.28 6.25
N LYS A 490 -1.66 5.63 7.47
CA LYS A 490 -2.34 6.64 8.28
C LYS A 490 -2.34 8.01 7.59
N LYS A 491 -1.18 8.47 7.10
CA LYS A 491 -1.05 9.75 6.38
C LYS A 491 -1.95 9.81 5.15
N LEU A 492 -2.11 8.70 4.42
CA LEU A 492 -3.02 8.61 3.28
C LEU A 492 -4.48 8.95 3.66
N LEU A 493 -4.93 8.42 4.80
CA LEU A 493 -6.28 8.60 5.34
C LEU A 493 -6.46 10.00 5.94
N ASP A 494 -5.52 10.45 6.79
CA ASP A 494 -5.54 11.77 7.45
C ASP A 494 -5.54 12.93 6.43
N ARG A 495 -4.91 12.72 5.27
CA ARG A 495 -4.84 13.69 4.16
C ARG A 495 -5.96 13.53 3.14
N TYR A 496 -6.90 12.61 3.38
CA TYR A 496 -8.08 12.39 2.54
C TYR A 496 -7.75 12.03 1.07
N TYR A 497 -6.67 11.29 0.83
CA TYR A 497 -6.35 10.75 -0.49
C TYR A 497 -7.01 9.39 -0.75
N ALA A 498 -7.28 8.65 0.30
CA ALA A 498 -8.11 7.46 0.27
C ALA A 498 -9.03 7.44 1.49
N THR A 499 -10.10 6.67 1.39
CA THR A 499 -11.03 6.39 2.50
C THR A 499 -11.13 4.89 2.70
N LYS A 500 -11.50 4.49 3.92
CA LYS A 500 -11.86 3.11 4.25
C LYS A 500 -13.38 2.97 4.29
N ASP A 501 -13.90 1.94 3.64
CA ASP A 501 -15.32 1.59 3.72
C ASP A 501 -15.65 0.85 5.05
N SER A 502 -16.92 0.50 5.24
CA SER A 502 -17.38 -0.30 6.40
C SER A 502 -16.78 -1.71 6.46
N SER A 503 -16.22 -2.19 5.35
CA SER A 503 -15.52 -3.47 5.23
C SER A 503 -14.01 -3.32 5.42
N MET A 504 -13.51 -2.15 5.82
CA MET A 504 -12.10 -1.79 5.98
C MET A 504 -11.25 -1.95 4.70
N ARG A 505 -11.87 -1.75 3.54
CA ARG A 505 -11.19 -1.72 2.25
C ARG A 505 -10.96 -0.29 1.79
N PHE A 506 -9.83 -0.07 1.12
CA PHE A 506 -9.45 1.24 0.61
C PHE A 506 -10.16 1.56 -0.70
N SER A 507 -10.66 2.79 -0.80
CA SER A 507 -11.07 3.42 -2.07
C SER A 507 -10.35 4.74 -2.21
N PRO A 508 -9.84 5.10 -3.40
CA PRO A 508 -9.24 6.42 -3.60
C PRO A 508 -10.33 7.49 -3.53
N THR A 509 -9.98 8.68 -3.04
CA THR A 509 -10.84 9.85 -3.21
C THR A 509 -10.62 10.44 -4.59
N LYS A 510 -11.57 11.28 -5.06
CA LYS A 510 -11.40 12.03 -6.32
C LYS A 510 -10.09 12.81 -6.36
N LEU A 511 -9.65 13.35 -5.22
CA LEU A 511 -8.38 14.05 -5.10
C LEU A 511 -7.19 13.10 -5.26
N GLY A 512 -7.21 11.96 -4.58
CA GLY A 512 -6.16 10.95 -4.70
C GLY A 512 -6.03 10.41 -6.11
N GLU A 513 -7.14 10.08 -6.75
CA GLU A 513 -7.20 9.61 -8.14
C GLU A 513 -6.68 10.67 -9.12
N ALA A 514 -7.16 11.92 -8.99
CA ALA A 514 -6.72 13.02 -9.85
C ALA A 514 -5.22 13.31 -9.72
N LEU A 515 -4.63 13.18 -8.51
CA LEU A 515 -3.20 13.38 -8.31
C LEU A 515 -2.40 12.27 -9.00
N VAL A 516 -2.79 11.00 -8.83
CA VAL A 516 -2.12 9.88 -9.50
C VAL A 516 -2.23 10.01 -11.01
N MET A 517 -3.43 10.24 -11.55
CA MET A 517 -3.67 10.45 -12.97
C MET A 517 -2.86 11.63 -13.51
N GLY A 518 -2.86 12.77 -12.82
CA GLY A 518 -2.16 13.97 -13.26
C GLY A 518 -0.65 13.81 -13.36
N TYR A 519 -0.02 13.07 -12.43
CA TYR A 519 1.41 12.76 -12.51
C TYR A 519 1.71 11.62 -13.51
N ASP A 520 0.83 10.62 -13.63
CA ASP A 520 0.98 9.53 -14.60
C ASP A 520 0.95 10.04 -16.05
N ASP A 521 0.01 10.94 -16.35
CA ASP A 521 -0.12 11.60 -17.66
C ASP A 521 1.14 12.37 -18.04
N MET A 522 1.93 12.87 -17.07
CA MET A 522 3.22 13.53 -17.34
C MET A 522 4.25 12.59 -17.94
N GLY A 523 4.03 11.28 -17.88
CA GLY A 523 4.93 10.25 -18.39
C GLY A 523 5.89 9.72 -17.33
N TYR A 524 5.66 10.05 -16.05
CA TYR A 524 6.44 9.57 -14.93
C TYR A 524 5.55 8.73 -14.01
N GLU A 525 5.92 7.47 -13.87
CA GLU A 525 5.30 6.54 -12.92
C GLU A 525 5.79 6.83 -11.49
N LEU A 526 5.67 8.07 -11.01
CA LEU A 526 6.04 8.45 -9.64
C LEU A 526 5.20 7.72 -8.58
N TRP A 527 4.00 7.29 -8.96
CA TRP A 527 3.11 6.50 -8.14
C TRP A 527 3.50 5.00 -8.12
N LYS A 528 4.45 4.56 -8.95
CA LYS A 528 5.00 3.22 -8.84
C LYS A 528 6.08 3.18 -7.76
N PRO A 529 6.25 2.04 -7.07
CA PRO A 529 7.13 1.95 -5.91
C PRO A 529 8.63 1.92 -6.25
N TYR A 530 9.02 1.77 -7.52
CA TYR A 530 10.40 1.49 -7.93
C TYR A 530 11.43 2.50 -7.39
N LEU A 531 11.14 3.79 -7.52
CA LEU A 531 12.05 4.84 -7.08
C LEU A 531 12.21 4.82 -5.56
N ARG A 532 11.11 4.65 -4.82
CA ARG A 532 11.16 4.55 -3.36
C ARG A 532 11.89 3.28 -2.92
N ALA A 533 11.64 2.14 -3.55
CA ALA A 533 12.31 0.89 -3.22
C ALA A 533 13.84 0.99 -3.42
N ALA A 534 14.29 1.68 -4.46
CA ALA A 534 15.70 1.99 -4.66
C ALA A 534 16.28 2.87 -3.53
N MET A 535 15.52 3.89 -3.08
CA MET A 535 15.90 4.71 -1.93
C MET A 535 16.01 3.88 -0.63
N GLU A 536 15.05 3.00 -0.34
CA GLU A 536 15.08 2.08 0.82
C GLU A 536 16.28 1.13 0.77
N SER A 537 16.59 0.59 -0.41
CA SER A 537 17.78 -0.24 -0.60
C SER A 537 19.07 0.54 -0.34
N ASP A 538 19.15 1.79 -0.77
CA ASP A 538 20.32 2.64 -0.56
C ASP A 538 20.47 3.05 0.91
N MET A 539 19.37 3.32 1.62
CA MET A 539 19.39 3.56 3.07
C MET A 539 19.85 2.31 3.84
N LYS A 540 19.41 1.11 3.43
CA LYS A 540 19.93 -0.17 3.95
C LYS A 540 21.42 -0.34 3.63
N ALA A 541 21.88 0.10 2.47
CA ALA A 541 23.31 0.06 2.11
C ALA A 541 24.16 0.99 3.00
N VAL A 542 23.63 2.14 3.43
CA VAL A 542 24.25 3.04 4.42
C VAL A 542 24.33 2.39 5.79
N SER A 543 23.26 1.75 6.27
CA SER A 543 23.26 1.08 7.58
C SER A 543 24.24 -0.09 7.67
N MET A 544 24.54 -0.73 6.54
CA MET A 544 25.58 -1.76 6.41
C MET A 544 27.00 -1.21 6.16
N GLY A 545 27.15 0.11 5.94
CA GLY A 545 28.43 0.75 5.64
C GLY A 545 28.96 0.49 4.22
N THR A 546 28.12 -0.01 3.32
CA THR A 546 28.50 -0.31 1.92
C THR A 546 28.44 0.91 1.00
N LYS A 547 27.59 1.89 1.33
CA LYS A 547 27.51 3.21 0.67
C LYS A 547 27.67 4.33 1.69
N ARG A 548 28.14 5.50 1.24
CA ARG A 548 28.28 6.68 2.11
C ARG A 548 27.01 7.53 2.11
N LYS A 549 26.67 8.12 3.27
CA LYS A 549 25.55 9.07 3.45
C LYS A 549 25.47 10.14 2.36
N ALA A 550 26.56 10.87 2.13
CA ALA A 550 26.60 11.97 1.16
C ALA A 550 26.38 11.53 -0.29
N GLU A 551 26.88 10.34 -0.66
CA GLU A 551 26.72 9.78 -2.01
C GLU A 551 25.26 9.42 -2.28
N VAL A 552 24.61 8.75 -1.33
CA VAL A 552 23.19 8.38 -1.44
C VAL A 552 22.31 9.62 -1.47
N LEU A 553 22.58 10.60 -0.61
CA LEU A 553 21.82 11.85 -0.55
C LEU A 553 21.89 12.60 -1.89
N GLU A 554 23.10 12.82 -2.42
CA GLU A 554 23.30 13.55 -3.68
C GLU A 554 22.60 12.82 -4.85
N ALA A 555 22.82 11.51 -4.98
CA ALA A 555 22.22 10.72 -6.06
C ALA A 555 20.68 10.73 -6.02
N CYS A 556 20.08 10.51 -4.85
CA CYS A 556 18.62 10.52 -4.69
C CYS A 556 18.02 11.89 -4.94
N LEU A 557 18.62 12.94 -4.39
CA LEU A 557 18.11 14.31 -4.55
C LEU A 557 18.26 14.80 -5.99
N GLN A 558 19.37 14.47 -6.68
CA GLN A 558 19.56 14.82 -8.08
C GLN A 558 18.50 14.17 -8.97
N GLN A 559 18.22 12.87 -8.76
CA GLN A 559 17.17 12.16 -9.49
C GLN A 559 15.79 12.76 -9.25
N MET A 560 15.43 13.01 -7.99
CA MET A 560 14.12 13.56 -7.68
C MET A 560 13.98 15.03 -8.12
N LYS A 561 15.05 15.82 -8.07
CA LYS A 561 15.09 17.18 -8.63
C LYS A 561 14.78 17.16 -10.13
N ALA A 562 15.33 16.21 -10.88
CA ALA A 562 15.04 16.07 -12.30
C ALA A 562 13.54 15.78 -12.56
N CYS A 563 12.96 14.84 -11.81
CA CYS A 563 11.51 14.57 -11.85
C CYS A 563 10.68 15.81 -11.50
N PHE A 564 11.10 16.57 -10.49
CA PHE A 564 10.41 17.77 -10.03
C PHE A 564 10.40 18.90 -11.08
N VAL A 565 11.56 19.17 -11.69
CA VAL A 565 11.69 20.21 -12.72
C VAL A 565 10.81 19.87 -13.92
N ASP A 566 10.77 18.61 -14.33
CA ASP A 566 9.91 18.20 -15.43
C ASP A 566 8.42 18.27 -15.07
N ALA A 567 8.01 17.81 -13.88
CA ALA A 567 6.64 17.95 -13.40
C ALA A 567 6.18 19.41 -13.39
N ARG A 568 7.10 20.35 -13.11
CA ARG A 568 6.85 21.79 -13.18
C ARG A 568 6.61 22.28 -14.62
N LEU A 569 7.35 21.76 -15.61
CA LEU A 569 7.14 22.06 -17.02
C LEU A 569 5.80 21.51 -17.52
N ASN A 570 5.45 20.30 -17.10
CA ASN A 570 4.23 19.59 -17.50
C ASN A 570 3.01 19.85 -16.61
N LYS A 571 3.03 20.91 -15.79
CA LYS A 571 1.95 21.29 -14.85
C LYS A 571 0.54 21.33 -15.47
N GLY A 572 0.44 21.60 -16.77
CA GLY A 572 -0.82 21.61 -17.52
C GLY A 572 -1.60 20.29 -17.45
N LYS A 573 -0.90 19.15 -17.38
CA LYS A 573 -1.51 17.82 -17.25
C LYS A 573 -2.14 17.61 -15.86
N LEU A 574 -1.48 18.11 -14.81
CA LEU A 574 -2.05 18.12 -13.46
C LEU A 574 -3.32 18.97 -13.39
N PHE A 575 -3.35 20.12 -14.07
CA PHE A 575 -4.58 20.91 -14.21
C PHE A 575 -5.68 20.16 -14.97
N GLY A 576 -5.32 19.46 -16.05
CA GLY A 576 -6.23 18.64 -16.83
C GLY A 576 -6.91 17.58 -15.97
N ALA A 577 -6.12 16.76 -15.27
CA ALA A 577 -6.63 15.73 -14.38
C ALA A 577 -7.48 16.29 -13.24
N MET A 578 -7.07 17.39 -12.60
CA MET A 578 -7.86 18.04 -11.56
C MET A 578 -9.20 18.59 -12.09
N ALA A 579 -9.21 19.12 -13.31
CA ALA A 579 -10.42 19.66 -13.94
C ALA A 579 -11.46 18.58 -14.29
N VAL A 580 -11.06 17.30 -14.40
CA VAL A 580 -12.01 16.18 -14.58
C VAL A 580 -12.91 16.04 -13.36
N PHE A 581 -12.38 16.31 -12.16
CA PHE A 581 -13.07 16.05 -10.89
C PHE A 581 -13.53 17.29 -10.14
N PHE A 582 -12.92 18.45 -10.38
CA PHE A 582 -13.14 19.69 -9.62
C PHE A 582 -13.39 20.92 -10.51
N GLU A 583 -14.25 21.83 -10.03
CA GLU A 583 -14.52 23.11 -10.70
C GLU A 583 -13.37 24.10 -10.47
N ARG A 584 -13.05 24.90 -11.50
CA ARG A 584 -12.03 25.95 -11.40
C ARG A 584 -12.49 27.07 -10.46
N SER A 585 -11.59 27.53 -9.61
CA SER A 585 -11.77 28.71 -8.76
C SER A 585 -11.88 29.96 -9.64
N ASN A 586 -13.01 30.67 -9.57
CA ASN A 586 -13.22 31.97 -10.23
C ASN A 586 -12.45 33.12 -9.56
N ARG A 587 -11.21 32.89 -9.10
CA ARG A 587 -10.42 33.84 -8.30
C ARG A 587 -9.08 34.21 -8.91
N SER A 588 -9.03 34.50 -10.22
CA SER A 588 -8.13 35.52 -10.80
C SER A 588 -8.42 35.75 -12.28
N ASN A 589 -9.40 36.61 -12.55
CA ASN A 589 -9.23 37.79 -13.40
C ASN A 589 -10.50 38.65 -13.26
N GLY A 590 -10.37 39.79 -12.60
CA GLY A 590 -11.34 40.86 -12.72
C GLY A 590 -11.46 41.27 -14.19
N ASN A 591 -12.69 41.52 -14.63
CA ASN A 591 -13.07 41.96 -15.98
C ASN A 591 -12.81 40.95 -17.11
N GLU A 592 -13.48 39.81 -17.08
CA GLU A 592 -14.26 39.46 -18.27
C GLU A 592 -15.62 40.15 -18.09
N PRO A 593 -15.96 41.21 -18.84
CA PRO A 593 -17.35 41.66 -18.86
C PRO A 593 -18.17 40.48 -19.36
N TYR A 594 -19.14 40.01 -18.55
CA TYR A 594 -20.19 39.14 -19.05
C TYR A 594 -20.65 39.74 -20.37
N ALA A 595 -20.48 39.01 -21.47
CA ALA A 595 -20.81 39.53 -22.77
C ALA A 595 -22.26 40.03 -22.73
N ILE A 596 -22.50 41.18 -23.36
CA ILE A 596 -23.83 41.77 -23.54
C ILE A 596 -24.63 40.75 -24.39
N GLY A 597 -25.22 39.76 -23.73
CA GLY A 597 -25.65 38.52 -24.39
C GLY A 597 -25.90 37.32 -23.48
N ASP A 598 -25.58 37.38 -22.16
CA ASP A 598 -25.94 36.30 -21.22
C ASP A 598 -27.01 36.71 -20.19
N VAL A 599 -27.27 38.02 -20.06
CA VAL A 599 -28.26 38.58 -19.15
C VAL A 599 -29.65 38.46 -19.77
N VAL A 600 -30.56 37.76 -19.08
CA VAL A 600 -31.91 37.53 -19.56
C VAL A 600 -32.88 38.56 -18.99
N ARG A 601 -32.81 38.84 -17.69
CA ARG A 601 -33.65 39.84 -16.99
C ARG A 601 -33.12 40.14 -15.59
N ARG A 602 -33.60 41.21 -14.98
CA ARG A 602 -33.35 41.49 -13.55
C ARG A 602 -34.09 40.50 -12.65
N CYS A 603 -33.47 40.09 -11.55
CA CYS A 603 -34.05 39.09 -10.64
C CYS A 603 -35.32 39.61 -9.97
N GLY A 604 -36.45 38.92 -10.18
CA GLY A 604 -37.73 39.29 -9.56
C GLY A 604 -37.82 39.08 -8.05
N LEU A 605 -36.96 38.23 -7.45
CA LEU A 605 -36.98 37.97 -6.01
C LEU A 605 -36.13 38.96 -5.20
N CYS A 606 -34.88 39.20 -5.60
CA CYS A 606 -33.99 40.13 -4.88
C CYS A 606 -33.96 41.54 -5.47
N GLN A 607 -34.32 41.73 -6.73
CA GLN A 607 -34.29 43.01 -7.46
C GLN A 607 -32.91 43.72 -7.51
N GLU A 608 -31.88 43.16 -6.91
CA GLU A 608 -30.53 43.71 -6.83
C GLU A 608 -29.58 43.16 -7.90
N SER A 609 -29.76 41.89 -8.29
CA SER A 609 -28.88 41.17 -9.22
C SER A 609 -29.60 40.76 -10.51
N ASP A 610 -28.83 40.55 -11.57
CA ASP A 610 -29.34 40.04 -12.86
C ASP A 610 -29.47 38.52 -12.87
N MET A 611 -30.34 38.00 -13.74
CA MET A 611 -30.50 36.58 -14.02
C MET A 611 -29.85 36.24 -15.36
N VAL A 612 -29.01 35.21 -15.36
CA VAL A 612 -28.21 34.78 -16.52
C VAL A 612 -28.54 33.35 -16.93
N LEU A 613 -28.48 33.08 -18.23
CA LEU A 613 -28.62 31.73 -18.78
C LEU A 613 -27.37 30.89 -18.44
N ARG A 614 -27.57 29.66 -17.96
CA ARG A 614 -26.51 28.73 -17.60
C ARG A 614 -26.84 27.33 -18.10
N ARG A 615 -25.82 26.62 -18.55
CA ARG A 615 -25.88 25.19 -18.84
C ARG A 615 -25.34 24.42 -17.64
N LYS A 616 -26.08 23.42 -17.19
CA LYS A 616 -25.69 22.54 -16.09
C LYS A 616 -24.78 21.40 -16.57
N PRO A 617 -24.08 20.72 -15.65
CA PRO A 617 -23.31 19.50 -15.95
C PRO A 617 -24.16 18.34 -16.50
N ASP A 618 -25.46 18.27 -16.17
CA ASP A 618 -26.41 17.29 -16.69
C ASP A 618 -26.83 17.57 -18.15
N GLY A 619 -26.32 18.64 -18.76
CA GLY A 619 -26.63 19.08 -20.11
C GLY A 619 -27.87 19.98 -20.23
N ASN A 620 -28.66 20.15 -19.18
CA ASN A 620 -29.88 20.96 -19.17
C ASN A 620 -29.58 22.45 -18.97
N PHE A 621 -30.49 23.32 -19.41
CA PHE A 621 -30.35 24.77 -19.26
C PHE A 621 -31.22 25.31 -18.11
N MET A 622 -30.74 26.37 -17.46
CA MET A 622 -31.46 27.12 -16.42
C MET A 622 -31.12 28.60 -16.48
N VAL A 623 -32.00 29.45 -15.96
CA VAL A 623 -31.71 30.88 -15.79
C VAL A 623 -31.66 31.19 -14.31
N GLY A 624 -30.47 31.52 -13.79
CA GLY A 624 -30.19 31.67 -12.36
C GLY A 624 -29.78 33.09 -11.97
N CYS A 625 -30.08 33.50 -10.74
CA CYS A 625 -29.67 34.79 -10.19
C CYS A 625 -28.15 34.84 -9.94
N LEU A 626 -27.48 35.93 -10.33
CA LEU A 626 -26.06 36.18 -10.00
C LEU A 626 -25.82 36.34 -8.49
N GLY A 627 -26.85 36.69 -7.72
CA GLY A 627 -26.77 36.81 -6.26
C GLY A 627 -26.75 35.48 -5.49
N TYR A 628 -26.66 34.32 -6.14
CA TYR A 628 -26.49 33.04 -5.45
C TYR A 628 -25.15 33.01 -4.68
N PRO A 629 -25.09 32.53 -3.42
CA PRO A 629 -26.12 31.79 -2.68
C PRO A 629 -27.12 32.65 -1.90
N GLN A 630 -26.92 33.97 -1.82
CA GLN A 630 -27.80 34.91 -1.07
C GLN A 630 -29.22 34.97 -1.67
N CYS A 631 -29.34 34.83 -3.00
CA CYS A 631 -30.61 34.73 -3.72
C CYS A 631 -30.68 33.43 -4.52
N ARG A 632 -31.58 32.51 -4.14
CA ARG A 632 -31.77 31.20 -4.79
C ARG A 632 -32.77 31.22 -5.95
N ASN A 633 -33.05 32.40 -6.53
CA ASN A 633 -34.02 32.49 -7.63
C ASN A 633 -33.52 31.77 -8.87
N VAL A 634 -34.35 30.90 -9.43
CA VAL A 634 -34.05 30.11 -10.63
C VAL A 634 -35.31 29.91 -11.47
N VAL A 635 -35.14 30.02 -12.78
CA VAL A 635 -36.14 29.60 -13.78
C VAL A 635 -35.59 28.36 -14.48
N TRP A 636 -36.30 27.26 -14.34
CA TRP A 636 -35.96 25.99 -14.99
C TRP A 636 -36.53 25.93 -16.40
N LEU A 637 -35.69 25.54 -17.36
CA LEU A 637 -36.09 25.39 -18.77
C LEU A 637 -36.50 23.93 -19.05
N PRO A 638 -37.27 23.67 -20.15
CA PRO A 638 -37.66 22.32 -20.52
C PRO A 638 -36.44 21.40 -20.70
N GLY A 639 -36.55 20.15 -20.26
CA GLY A 639 -35.48 19.16 -20.42
C GLY A 639 -35.14 18.85 -21.89
N SER A 640 -36.08 19.10 -22.81
CA SER A 640 -35.93 18.87 -24.26
C SER A 640 -35.07 19.90 -24.99
N VAL A 641 -34.62 20.96 -24.31
CA VAL A 641 -33.71 21.97 -24.88
C VAL A 641 -32.31 21.37 -25.03
N CYS A 642 -31.75 21.40 -26.24
CA CYS A 642 -30.38 20.98 -26.53
C CYS A 642 -29.41 22.14 -26.75
N GLU A 643 -29.91 23.29 -27.24
CA GLU A 643 -29.14 24.53 -27.35
C GLU A 643 -30.04 25.71 -26.94
N ALA A 644 -29.47 26.70 -26.24
CA ALA A 644 -30.15 27.93 -25.87
C ALA A 644 -29.15 29.10 -25.90
N ALA A 645 -29.55 30.21 -26.52
CA ALA A 645 -28.74 31.44 -26.59
C ALA A 645 -29.61 32.67 -26.37
N VAL A 646 -29.18 33.60 -25.51
CA VAL A 646 -29.92 34.87 -25.32
C VAL A 646 -29.68 35.77 -26.54
N THR A 647 -30.73 36.45 -26.97
CA THR A 647 -30.71 37.33 -28.13
C THR A 647 -30.82 38.80 -27.71
N SER A 648 -30.51 39.72 -28.62
CA SER A 648 -30.72 41.15 -28.40
C SER A 648 -32.19 41.58 -28.45
N ASN A 649 -33.12 40.67 -28.78
CA ASN A 649 -34.54 40.99 -28.89
C ASN A 649 -35.16 41.11 -27.50
N ILE A 650 -35.85 42.22 -27.23
CA ILE A 650 -36.52 42.47 -25.96
C ILE A 650 -38.01 42.15 -26.10
N CYS A 651 -38.56 41.44 -25.14
CA CYS A 651 -39.98 41.13 -25.10
C CYS A 651 -40.82 42.40 -24.83
N SER A 652 -41.69 42.76 -25.76
CA SER A 652 -42.59 43.93 -25.65
C SER A 652 -43.72 43.78 -24.63
N THR A 653 -43.97 42.56 -24.13
CA THR A 653 -45.11 42.24 -23.25
C THR A 653 -44.75 42.16 -21.77
N CYS A 654 -43.48 41.92 -21.42
CA CYS A 654 -43.07 41.65 -20.04
C CYS A 654 -42.55 42.90 -19.35
N SER A 655 -43.21 43.31 -18.25
CA SER A 655 -42.77 44.38 -17.35
C SER A 655 -42.65 43.87 -15.92
N PRO A 656 -41.64 44.31 -15.13
CA PRO A 656 -40.60 45.28 -15.47
C PRO A 656 -39.54 44.69 -16.43
N GLY A 657 -39.19 45.47 -17.46
CA GLY A 657 -38.21 45.11 -18.48
C GLY A 657 -36.86 45.82 -18.26
N PRO A 658 -35.83 45.50 -19.06
CA PRO A 658 -35.86 44.62 -20.24
C PRO A 658 -35.83 43.13 -19.89
N VAL A 659 -36.61 42.33 -20.64
CA VAL A 659 -36.51 40.86 -20.66
C VAL A 659 -36.05 40.45 -22.06
N TYR A 660 -34.83 39.94 -22.17
CA TYR A 660 -34.25 39.48 -23.43
C TYR A 660 -34.80 38.11 -23.79
N MET A 661 -35.13 37.92 -25.07
CA MET A 661 -35.64 36.66 -25.61
C MET A 661 -34.50 35.66 -25.80
N ILE A 662 -34.79 34.38 -25.66
CA ILE A 662 -33.83 33.29 -25.80
C ILE A 662 -34.23 32.48 -27.03
N GLN A 663 -33.26 32.25 -27.92
CA GLN A 663 -33.40 31.31 -29.01
C GLN A 663 -33.19 29.90 -28.46
N PHE A 664 -34.24 29.08 -28.51
CA PHE A 664 -34.23 27.68 -28.09
C PHE A 664 -34.16 26.76 -29.29
N LYS A 665 -33.40 25.67 -29.14
CA LYS A 665 -33.41 24.53 -30.04
C LYS A 665 -33.75 23.26 -29.28
N PHE A 666 -34.81 22.59 -29.70
CA PHE A 666 -35.35 21.41 -29.03
C PHE A 666 -34.96 20.11 -29.73
N ARG A 667 -34.78 19.02 -28.96
CA ARG A 667 -34.61 17.68 -29.54
C ARG A 667 -35.93 17.22 -30.17
N ARG A 668 -35.94 17.02 -31.49
CA ARG A 668 -37.16 16.69 -32.27
C ARG A 668 -37.96 15.50 -31.72
N LEU A 669 -37.28 14.50 -31.16
CA LEU A 669 -37.91 13.29 -30.61
C LEU A 669 -38.54 13.51 -29.21
N GLU A 670 -38.29 14.66 -28.58
CA GLU A 670 -38.74 14.98 -27.21
C GLU A 670 -39.77 16.12 -27.17
N ILE A 671 -40.20 16.65 -28.32
CA ILE A 671 -41.29 17.63 -28.42
C ILE A 671 -42.39 17.10 -29.36
N PRO A 672 -43.68 17.44 -29.12
CA PRO A 672 -44.75 17.00 -30.00
C PRO A 672 -44.59 17.54 -31.44
N PRO A 673 -45.04 16.80 -32.48
CA PRO A 673 -44.74 17.10 -33.87
C PRO A 673 -45.29 18.44 -34.38
N ASN A 674 -46.26 19.03 -33.68
CA ASN A 674 -46.85 20.35 -33.96
C ASN A 674 -46.02 21.53 -33.44
N TYR A 675 -44.93 21.29 -32.69
CA TYR A 675 -44.01 22.35 -32.23
C TYR A 675 -42.76 22.44 -33.11
N ASN A 676 -42.25 23.66 -33.27
CA ASN A 676 -41.01 23.88 -34.02
C ASN A 676 -39.79 23.51 -33.16
N VAL A 677 -38.76 22.97 -33.82
CA VAL A 677 -37.46 22.67 -33.22
C VAL A 677 -36.74 23.95 -32.82
N ASP A 678 -36.85 24.99 -33.64
CA ASP A 678 -36.31 26.31 -33.34
C ASP A 678 -37.43 27.24 -32.86
N HIS A 679 -37.29 27.82 -31.67
CA HIS A 679 -38.28 28.71 -31.07
C HIS A 679 -37.61 29.89 -30.39
N LEU A 680 -38.00 31.11 -30.74
CA LEU A 680 -37.57 32.31 -30.03
C LEU A 680 -38.57 32.60 -28.91
N GLY A 681 -38.18 32.37 -27.67
CA GLY A 681 -39.09 32.40 -26.53
C GLY A 681 -38.73 33.39 -25.43
N CYS A 682 -39.74 33.79 -24.65
CA CYS A 682 -39.58 34.69 -23.51
C CYS A 682 -39.85 33.98 -22.18
N ILE A 683 -38.88 34.06 -21.25
CA ILE A 683 -39.01 33.46 -19.91
C ILE A 683 -39.78 34.34 -18.90
N GLY A 684 -40.23 35.53 -19.32
CA GLY A 684 -40.98 36.48 -18.50
C GLY A 684 -42.44 36.09 -18.25
N GLY A 685 -42.89 34.94 -18.77
CA GLY A 685 -44.22 34.38 -18.53
C GLY A 685 -45.30 34.75 -19.56
N CYS A 686 -44.95 35.48 -20.63
CA CYS A 686 -45.87 35.78 -21.73
C CYS A 686 -45.89 34.72 -22.84
N ASP A 687 -44.91 33.80 -22.86
CA ASP A 687 -44.79 32.77 -23.89
C ASP A 687 -45.57 31.50 -23.52
N ASN A 688 -46.71 31.31 -24.19
CA ASN A 688 -47.59 30.17 -23.97
C ASN A 688 -47.01 28.86 -24.53
N ILE A 689 -46.19 28.93 -25.57
CA ILE A 689 -45.55 27.74 -26.18
C ILE A 689 -44.51 27.20 -25.22
N LEU A 690 -43.66 28.07 -24.67
CA LEU A 690 -42.65 27.68 -23.69
C LEU A 690 -43.28 27.11 -22.42
N ARG A 691 -44.39 27.71 -21.94
CA ARG A 691 -45.15 27.18 -20.79
C ARG A 691 -45.69 25.78 -21.05
N GLN A 692 -46.32 25.55 -22.21
CA GLN A 692 -46.83 24.23 -22.59
C GLN A 692 -45.70 23.20 -22.73
N LEU A 693 -44.56 23.58 -23.32
CA LEU A 693 -43.41 22.68 -23.46
C LEU A 693 -42.77 22.33 -22.11
N VAL A 694 -42.76 23.24 -21.13
CA VAL A 694 -42.34 22.93 -19.75
C VAL A 694 -43.28 21.90 -19.10
N GLU A 695 -44.59 22.02 -19.31
CA GLU A 695 -45.58 21.08 -18.77
C GLU A 695 -45.47 19.70 -19.42
N ILE A 696 -45.26 19.64 -20.74
CA ILE A 696 -45.22 18.39 -21.52
C ILE A 696 -43.87 17.66 -21.33
N CYS A 697 -42.76 18.38 -21.42
CA CYS A 697 -41.42 17.78 -21.41
C CYS A 697 -40.82 17.68 -20.00
N GLY A 698 -41.47 18.31 -19.01
CA GLY A 698 -40.92 18.51 -17.69
C GLY A 698 -39.73 19.48 -17.67
N THR A 699 -39.39 19.94 -16.47
CA THR A 699 -38.09 20.58 -16.25
C THR A 699 -37.07 19.46 -15.99
N GLY A 700 -35.84 19.57 -16.49
CA GLY A 700 -34.78 18.55 -16.32
C GLY A 700 -34.31 18.33 -14.87
N SER A 701 -35.16 18.53 -13.87
CA SER A 701 -34.89 18.40 -12.44
C SER A 701 -35.89 17.42 -11.82
N ARG A 702 -35.55 16.13 -11.77
CA ARG A 702 -36.22 15.18 -10.87
C ARG A 702 -35.73 15.42 -9.44
N ASN A 703 -36.34 16.41 -8.80
CA ASN A 703 -36.47 16.48 -7.35
C ASN A 703 -37.54 17.51 -7.02
N ASN A 704 -38.77 17.04 -6.83
CA ASN A 704 -39.74 17.78 -6.03
C ASN A 704 -40.54 16.82 -5.16
N SER A 705 -40.05 16.62 -3.94
CA SER A 705 -40.84 16.19 -2.79
C SER A 705 -41.78 17.33 -2.39
N SER A 706 -42.96 17.37 -3.02
CA SER A 706 -44.07 18.20 -2.54
C SER A 706 -44.87 17.43 -1.49
N MET A 707 -44.57 17.72 -0.22
CA MET A 707 -45.47 17.52 0.92
C MET A 707 -46.77 18.32 0.71
N PRO A 708 -47.97 17.74 0.89
CA PRO A 708 -49.19 18.50 1.10
C PRO A 708 -49.54 18.56 2.60
N GLY A 709 -49.74 19.79 3.10
CA GLY A 709 -50.33 20.04 4.41
C GLY A 709 -51.86 19.95 4.39
N ARG A 710 -52.41 19.29 5.42
CA ARG A 710 -53.75 19.38 6.06
C ARG A 710 -54.99 19.77 5.22
N GLY A 711 -56.01 18.90 5.27
CA GLY A 711 -57.42 19.29 5.08
C GLY A 711 -58.39 18.11 5.02
N GLN A 712 -59.39 18.12 5.91
CA GLN A 712 -60.51 17.19 6.14
C GLN A 712 -61.27 16.60 4.92
N GLY A 713 -61.80 15.38 5.09
CA GLY A 713 -63.22 15.09 4.78
C GLY A 713 -63.56 14.08 3.66
N HIS A 714 -64.25 12.99 4.08
CA HIS A 714 -65.26 12.20 3.37
C HIS A 714 -64.86 11.01 2.44
N THR A 715 -65.24 9.81 2.88
CA THR A 715 -65.67 8.60 2.13
C THR A 715 -66.90 8.91 1.24
N PRO A 716 -67.24 8.16 0.14
CA PRO A 716 -67.42 6.69 0.18
C PRO A 716 -67.25 5.84 -1.13
N SER A 717 -67.05 4.52 -0.90
CA SER A 717 -67.55 3.30 -1.58
C SER A 717 -67.71 3.14 -3.11
N SER A 718 -67.22 1.99 -3.64
CA SER A 718 -67.85 0.96 -4.52
C SER A 718 -66.75 0.25 -5.36
N SER A 719 -66.42 -1.04 -5.23
CA SER A 719 -67.11 -2.35 -5.42
C SER A 719 -66.70 -3.09 -6.72
N ALA A 720 -66.60 -4.43 -6.61
CA ALA A 720 -66.56 -5.50 -7.64
C ALA A 720 -65.15 -5.98 -8.09
N GLN A 721 -64.66 -7.17 -7.67
CA GLN A 721 -64.96 -8.55 -8.16
C GLN A 721 -64.30 -8.83 -9.53
N SER A 722 -63.71 -9.98 -9.88
CA SER A 722 -63.65 -11.32 -9.28
C SER A 722 -62.58 -12.21 -9.95
N ASN A 723 -62.28 -13.29 -9.23
CA ASN A 723 -61.43 -14.47 -9.41
C ASN A 723 -61.44 -15.32 -10.71
N SER A 724 -60.35 -16.10 -10.79
CA SER A 724 -60.22 -17.56 -10.99
C SER A 724 -59.90 -18.21 -12.36
N ARG A 725 -58.67 -18.78 -12.36
CA ARG A 725 -58.18 -20.08 -12.88
C ARG A 725 -59.23 -21.16 -13.21
N SER A 726 -58.91 -22.00 -14.20
CA SER A 726 -58.69 -23.46 -14.00
C SER A 726 -58.10 -24.16 -15.24
N GLN A 727 -57.44 -25.29 -14.97
CA GLN A 727 -56.65 -26.18 -15.83
C GLN A 727 -57.50 -27.24 -16.55
N GLY A 728 -56.91 -27.94 -17.52
CA GLY A 728 -57.04 -29.41 -17.58
C GLY A 728 -57.25 -30.10 -18.94
N ALA A 729 -56.13 -30.57 -19.53
CA ALA A 729 -55.82 -31.90 -20.10
C ALA A 729 -56.74 -32.70 -21.09
N TRP A 730 -56.02 -33.39 -22.01
CA TRP A 730 -56.16 -34.77 -22.55
C TRP A 730 -56.34 -34.97 -24.08
N GLN A 731 -55.37 -35.72 -24.64
CA GLN A 731 -55.49 -36.89 -25.56
C GLN A 731 -55.51 -36.80 -27.12
N THR A 732 -54.48 -37.50 -27.68
CA THR A 732 -54.47 -38.49 -28.80
C THR A 732 -54.56 -38.10 -30.30
N ALA A 733 -53.46 -38.36 -31.03
CA ALA A 733 -53.23 -39.48 -31.99
C ALA A 733 -52.96 -39.20 -33.50
N HIS A 734 -52.02 -40.03 -34.04
CA HIS A 734 -51.80 -40.51 -35.43
C HIS A 734 -51.19 -39.53 -36.48
N SER A 735 -50.31 -39.89 -37.44
CA SER A 735 -49.57 -41.11 -37.85
C SER A 735 -48.61 -40.80 -39.04
N SER A 736 -47.71 -41.76 -39.32
CA SER A 736 -47.00 -42.11 -40.59
C SER A 736 -45.58 -41.55 -40.83
N SER A 737 -44.49 -42.37 -40.79
CA SER A 737 -43.97 -43.35 -41.80
C SER A 737 -43.06 -42.67 -42.84
N SER A 738 -41.89 -43.12 -43.30
CA SER A 738 -40.98 -44.27 -43.12
C SER A 738 -39.71 -43.93 -43.94
N TYR A 739 -38.52 -44.42 -43.57
CA TYR A 739 -37.64 -45.24 -44.44
C TYR A 739 -36.30 -45.53 -43.74
N THR A 740 -36.03 -46.83 -43.67
CA THR A 740 -34.86 -47.55 -43.19
C THR A 740 -33.81 -47.70 -44.30
N SER A 741 -32.52 -47.77 -43.94
CA SER A 741 -31.55 -48.82 -44.30
C SER A 741 -30.13 -48.32 -44.00
N HIS A 742 -29.48 -48.85 -42.96
CA HIS A 742 -28.61 -50.04 -42.96
C HIS A 742 -27.21 -49.78 -43.51
N SER A 743 -26.22 -49.85 -42.61
CA SER A 743 -25.22 -50.93 -42.58
C SER A 743 -23.94 -50.54 -43.35
N SER A 744 -22.72 -50.93 -43.02
CA SER A 744 -22.18 -51.78 -41.96
C SER A 744 -20.64 -51.70 -42.05
N ARG A 745 -20.00 -51.70 -40.88
CA ARG A 745 -18.82 -52.47 -40.48
C ARG A 745 -17.83 -52.99 -41.54
N GLY A 746 -16.55 -52.85 -41.19
CA GLY A 746 -15.46 -53.76 -41.61
C GLY A 746 -14.09 -53.09 -41.53
N ARG A 747 -13.53 -52.79 -40.35
CA ARG A 747 -12.60 -53.61 -39.53
C ARG A 747 -11.23 -53.92 -40.16
N SER A 748 -10.22 -53.72 -39.31
CA SER A 748 -8.88 -54.35 -39.26
C SER A 748 -7.78 -53.60 -40.04
N ALA A 749 -6.95 -52.79 -39.37
CA ALA A 749 -5.80 -53.17 -38.53
C ALA A 749 -4.65 -53.80 -39.33
N GLN A 750 -3.54 -53.07 -39.48
CA GLN A 750 -2.23 -53.44 -38.92
C GLN A 750 -1.14 -52.43 -39.31
N THR A 751 -0.40 -52.06 -38.28
CA THR A 751 1.02 -51.68 -38.22
C THR A 751 1.88 -51.94 -39.46
N GLN A 752 2.70 -50.96 -39.85
CA GLN A 752 4.12 -51.17 -40.13
C GLN A 752 4.89 -49.84 -40.16
N ASP A 753 6.02 -49.85 -39.48
CA ASP A 753 7.07 -48.84 -39.49
C ASP A 753 7.60 -48.56 -40.90
N ALA A 754 7.89 -47.29 -41.18
CA ALA A 754 8.91 -46.90 -42.14
C ALA A 754 9.51 -45.55 -41.72
N ALA A 755 10.82 -45.57 -41.51
CA ALA A 755 11.66 -44.44 -41.20
C ALA A 755 11.67 -43.39 -42.32
N ALA A 756 11.68 -42.12 -41.93
CA ALA A 756 12.14 -41.02 -42.75
C ALA A 756 12.99 -40.09 -41.87
N GLU A 757 14.28 -40.03 -42.21
CA GLU A 757 15.26 -39.11 -41.65
C GLU A 757 14.92 -37.68 -42.09
N ASP A 758 14.71 -36.78 -41.13
CA ASP A 758 14.80 -35.33 -41.34
C ASP A 758 15.80 -34.77 -40.33
N GLY A 759 16.88 -34.20 -40.86
CA GLY A 759 18.06 -33.78 -40.10
C GLY A 759 17.79 -32.57 -39.19
N GLU A 760 17.74 -32.81 -37.88
CA GLU A 760 17.87 -31.75 -36.88
C GLU A 760 19.35 -31.54 -36.54
N SER A 761 19.84 -30.32 -36.80
CA SER A 761 21.16 -29.83 -36.41
C SER A 761 21.34 -29.90 -34.89
N SER A 762 21.97 -30.96 -34.40
CA SER A 762 22.24 -31.16 -32.98
C SER A 762 23.42 -30.28 -32.54
N ILE A 763 23.14 -29.22 -31.77
CA ILE A 763 24.17 -28.39 -31.15
C ILE A 763 24.78 -29.17 -29.95
N PRO A 764 26.11 -29.39 -29.91
CA PRO A 764 26.74 -30.05 -28.77
C PRO A 764 26.86 -29.08 -27.57
N CYS A 765 26.64 -29.60 -26.36
CA CYS A 765 26.77 -28.84 -25.12
C CYS A 765 28.21 -28.33 -24.92
N ALA A 766 28.39 -27.01 -24.75
CA ALA A 766 29.72 -26.42 -24.55
C ALA A 766 30.38 -26.80 -23.20
N SER A 767 29.61 -27.31 -22.24
CA SER A 767 30.09 -27.70 -20.91
C SER A 767 30.46 -29.19 -20.79
N CYS A 768 29.81 -30.10 -21.54
CA CYS A 768 30.03 -31.55 -21.41
C CYS A 768 30.03 -32.34 -22.73
N GLY A 769 29.79 -31.71 -23.87
CA GLY A 769 29.82 -32.34 -25.20
C GLY A 769 28.61 -33.21 -25.54
N ALA A 770 27.68 -33.45 -24.61
CA ALA A 770 26.45 -34.19 -24.87
C ALA A 770 25.48 -33.42 -25.78
N PRO A 771 24.62 -34.09 -26.58
CA PRO A 771 23.66 -33.43 -27.46
C PRO A 771 22.64 -32.61 -26.65
N CYS A 772 22.29 -31.43 -27.17
CA CYS A 772 21.24 -30.59 -26.60
C CYS A 772 19.92 -30.79 -27.34
N ASN A 773 18.81 -30.81 -26.61
CA ASN A 773 17.47 -30.81 -27.19
C ASN A 773 16.92 -29.39 -27.31
N LEU A 774 16.27 -29.11 -28.44
CA LEU A 774 15.46 -27.92 -28.62
C LEU A 774 14.15 -28.06 -27.82
N ARG A 775 13.84 -27.04 -27.02
CA ARG A 775 12.63 -26.96 -26.20
C ARG A 775 12.00 -25.59 -26.33
N THR A 776 10.68 -25.53 -26.16
CA THR A 776 9.92 -24.27 -26.20
C THR A 776 9.63 -23.82 -24.77
N ALA A 777 9.96 -22.58 -24.45
CA ALA A 777 9.68 -21.99 -23.14
C ALA A 777 8.19 -21.72 -22.95
N ASN A 778 7.69 -22.04 -21.76
CA ASN A 778 6.30 -21.84 -21.34
C ASN A 778 6.20 -20.87 -20.14
N THR A 779 7.25 -20.09 -19.87
CA THR A 779 7.23 -19.06 -18.83
C THR A 779 6.54 -17.79 -19.35
N PRO A 780 5.87 -17.01 -18.49
CA PRO A 780 5.07 -15.84 -18.90
C PRO A 780 5.84 -14.85 -19.78
N ALA A 781 7.13 -14.61 -19.47
CA ALA A 781 7.97 -13.66 -20.18
C ALA A 781 8.58 -14.18 -21.49
N ASN A 782 8.56 -15.49 -21.76
CA ASN A 782 9.25 -16.10 -22.91
C ASN A 782 8.41 -17.16 -23.64
N ARG A 783 7.08 -17.10 -23.50
CA ARG A 783 6.18 -18.11 -24.03
C ARG A 783 6.34 -18.25 -25.55
N GLY A 784 6.65 -19.46 -26.02
CA GLY A 784 6.85 -19.75 -27.43
C GLY A 784 8.30 -19.61 -27.95
N ARG A 785 9.23 -19.05 -27.16
CA ARG A 785 10.65 -18.97 -27.54
C ARG A 785 11.34 -20.33 -27.42
N LYS A 786 12.21 -20.68 -28.38
CA LYS A 786 12.94 -21.95 -28.37
C LYS A 786 14.34 -21.82 -27.77
N PHE A 787 14.79 -22.83 -27.04
CA PHE A 787 16.11 -22.91 -26.43
C PHE A 787 16.66 -24.33 -26.46
N TYR A 788 17.98 -24.45 -26.51
CA TYR A 788 18.69 -25.71 -26.40
C TYR A 788 19.04 -25.98 -24.94
N SER A 789 18.77 -27.19 -24.44
CA SER A 789 19.16 -27.64 -23.10
C SER A 789 19.89 -28.97 -23.15
N CYS A 790 20.96 -29.12 -22.36
CA CYS A 790 21.73 -30.36 -22.29
C CYS A 790 20.93 -31.51 -21.65
N GLN A 791 21.08 -32.73 -22.20
CA GLN A 791 20.42 -33.92 -21.67
C GLN A 791 21.17 -34.61 -20.50
N ALA A 792 22.44 -34.28 -20.25
CA ALA A 792 23.23 -34.96 -19.23
C ALA A 792 22.72 -34.64 -17.80
N GLN A 793 22.49 -35.67 -17.00
CA GLN A 793 22.11 -35.51 -15.58
C GLN A 793 23.18 -34.67 -14.84
N GLY A 794 22.76 -33.56 -14.25
CA GLY A 794 23.64 -32.64 -13.51
C GLY A 794 24.27 -31.52 -14.34
N CYS A 795 23.97 -31.41 -15.64
CA CYS A 795 24.45 -30.31 -16.49
C CYS A 795 23.36 -29.24 -16.68
N ASN A 796 23.59 -28.02 -16.18
CA ASN A 796 22.64 -26.90 -16.28
C ASN A 796 22.88 -26.00 -17.52
N PHE A 797 23.46 -26.55 -18.59
CA PHE A 797 23.75 -25.78 -19.80
C PHE A 797 22.45 -25.51 -20.58
N PHE A 798 22.21 -24.22 -20.88
CA PHE A 798 21.12 -23.76 -21.74
C PHE A 798 21.57 -22.59 -22.63
N ILE A 799 21.01 -22.49 -23.84
CA ILE A 799 21.20 -21.35 -24.74
C ILE A 799 19.95 -21.12 -25.58
N TRP A 800 19.56 -19.86 -25.80
CA TRP A 800 18.42 -19.53 -26.68
C TRP A 800 18.78 -19.78 -28.14
N GLU A 801 17.82 -20.25 -28.95
CA GLU A 801 18.00 -20.51 -30.38
C GLU A 801 18.51 -19.25 -31.12
N ASP A 802 17.96 -18.09 -30.78
CA ASP A 802 18.33 -16.77 -31.32
C ASP A 802 19.82 -16.43 -31.11
N ASN A 803 20.40 -16.89 -29.98
CA ASN A 803 21.79 -16.65 -29.60
C ASN A 803 22.74 -17.70 -30.18
N ALA A 804 22.24 -18.86 -30.61
CA ALA A 804 23.03 -19.90 -31.24
C ALA A 804 23.32 -19.62 -32.72
N ASN A 805 22.40 -18.92 -33.40
CA ASN A 805 22.54 -18.55 -34.81
C ASN A 805 23.35 -17.26 -35.05
N SER A 806 23.62 -16.49 -34.01
CA SER A 806 24.49 -15.30 -34.05
C SER A 806 25.89 -15.73 -33.60
N GLY A 807 26.77 -16.07 -34.55
CA GLY A 807 28.09 -16.70 -34.37
C GLY A 807 29.14 -15.95 -33.53
N GLY A 808 28.82 -15.61 -32.29
CA GLY A 808 29.70 -14.99 -31.29
C GLY A 808 30.23 -16.01 -30.29
N THR A 809 31.54 -15.96 -30.05
CA THR A 809 32.31 -16.80 -29.11
C THR A 809 31.72 -16.89 -27.70
N VAL A 810 31.59 -18.12 -27.20
CA VAL A 810 31.05 -18.50 -25.88
C VAL A 810 32.01 -18.13 -24.72
N PRO A 811 31.56 -17.44 -23.65
CA PRO A 811 32.34 -17.30 -22.42
C PRO A 811 32.23 -18.58 -21.56
N ARG A 812 33.38 -19.16 -21.17
CA ARG A 812 33.46 -20.28 -20.20
C ARG A 812 32.95 -19.85 -18.82
N GLY A 813 31.89 -20.50 -18.33
CA GLY A 813 31.37 -20.30 -16.98
C GLY A 813 32.25 -20.94 -15.89
N SER A 814 32.54 -20.19 -14.84
CA SER A 814 33.18 -20.68 -13.61
C SER A 814 32.14 -21.20 -12.62
N THR A 815 32.25 -22.48 -12.28
CA THR A 815 31.57 -23.17 -11.18
C THR A 815 31.93 -22.59 -9.82
N SER A 816 30.92 -22.40 -8.96
CA SER A 816 31.03 -22.07 -7.55
C SER A 816 31.51 -23.27 -6.71
N ARG A 817 32.65 -23.15 -6.01
CA ARG A 817 32.92 -23.89 -4.77
C ARG A 817 33.75 -23.07 -3.78
N SER A 818 33.37 -23.25 -2.52
CA SER A 818 33.82 -22.64 -1.28
C SER A 818 35.31 -22.81 -0.96
N ALA A 819 35.90 -21.85 -0.23
CA ALA A 819 36.55 -22.02 1.09
C ALA A 819 37.71 -21.04 1.35
N SER A 820 37.72 -20.50 2.59
CA SER A 820 38.86 -20.35 3.51
C SER A 820 40.24 -19.82 3.07
N ASN A 821 40.68 -18.82 3.85
CA ASN A 821 42.01 -18.59 4.42
C ASN A 821 43.30 -18.64 3.56
N SER A 822 43.95 -17.46 3.60
CA SER A 822 45.36 -17.20 3.91
C SER A 822 46.48 -17.59 2.91
N SER A 823 47.21 -16.51 2.59
CA SER A 823 48.67 -16.38 2.59
C SER A 823 49.45 -16.48 1.27
N ARG A 824 50.07 -15.32 0.98
CA ARG A 824 51.49 -15.11 0.66
C ARG A 824 52.01 -15.28 -0.78
N ARG A 825 52.72 -14.20 -1.15
CA ARG A 825 53.85 -14.05 -2.10
C ARG A 825 53.47 -14.10 -3.58
N GLY A 826 53.88 -13.18 -4.44
CA GLY A 826 54.85 -12.09 -4.30
C GLY A 826 55.60 -11.91 -5.62
N GLY A 827 55.61 -10.68 -6.15
CA GLY A 827 56.54 -10.18 -7.16
C GLY A 827 56.23 -10.57 -8.62
N CYS A 828 56.51 -9.76 -9.63
CA CYS A 828 56.96 -8.38 -9.74
C CYS A 828 56.86 -8.07 -11.25
N GLY A 829 56.34 -6.90 -11.62
CA GLY A 829 56.23 -6.48 -13.03
C GLY A 829 55.80 -5.03 -13.13
N ARG A 830 56.73 -4.12 -12.83
CA ARG A 830 56.74 -2.70 -13.24
C ARG A 830 56.50 -2.64 -14.76
N SER A 831 55.86 -1.67 -15.40
CA SER A 831 55.45 -0.30 -15.08
C SER A 831 54.65 0.22 -16.28
N ASN A 832 53.55 0.95 -16.07
CA ASN A 832 53.44 2.30 -16.63
C ASN A 832 52.27 3.06 -15.98
N GLN A 833 52.60 4.20 -15.38
CA GLN A 833 51.62 5.18 -14.94
C GLN A 833 51.11 5.95 -16.16
N SER A 834 49.80 5.88 -16.42
CA SER A 834 49.09 6.96 -17.08
C SER A 834 47.79 7.21 -16.31
N ARG A 835 47.74 8.36 -15.65
CA ARG A 835 46.52 8.96 -15.09
C ARG A 835 45.46 9.05 -16.19
N GLY A 836 44.41 8.25 -16.07
CA GLY A 836 43.18 8.37 -16.87
C GLY A 836 42.01 8.67 -15.95
N ARG A 837 41.43 9.86 -16.08
CA ARG A 837 40.17 10.28 -15.47
C ARG A 837 39.09 9.21 -15.70
N ALA A 838 38.33 8.89 -14.67
CA ALA A 838 37.04 8.24 -14.84
C ALA A 838 36.17 9.17 -15.71
N ASN A 839 35.75 8.68 -16.88
CA ASN A 839 34.74 9.35 -17.68
C ASN A 839 33.40 9.16 -16.98
N ASP A 840 32.98 10.17 -16.22
CA ASP A 840 31.57 10.39 -15.90
C ASP A 840 30.82 10.62 -17.23
N VAL A 841 29.93 9.68 -17.58
CA VAL A 841 29.03 9.84 -18.72
C VAL A 841 27.80 10.59 -18.20
N ALA A 842 27.67 11.86 -18.59
CA ALA A 842 26.52 12.70 -18.31
C ALA A 842 25.57 12.74 -19.52
N PHE A 843 24.26 12.76 -19.28
CA PHE A 843 23.25 12.99 -20.31
C PHE A 843 22.46 14.26 -20.04
N VAL A 844 21.86 14.81 -21.09
CA VAL A 844 21.22 16.13 -21.10
C VAL A 844 19.75 16.01 -20.71
N SER A 845 19.33 16.71 -19.66
CA SER A 845 17.92 16.85 -19.28
C SER A 845 17.11 17.53 -20.39
N ALA A 846 15.77 17.51 -20.30
CA ALA A 846 14.93 18.36 -21.15
C ALA A 846 15.23 19.87 -21.01
N THR A 847 16.01 20.27 -20.00
CA THR A 847 16.46 21.65 -19.73
C THR A 847 17.90 21.93 -20.18
N GLY A 848 18.59 20.99 -20.82
CA GLY A 848 19.95 21.23 -21.32
C GLY A 848 21.07 20.98 -20.29
N GLU A 849 20.75 20.55 -19.07
CA GLU A 849 21.76 20.35 -18.01
C GLU A 849 22.30 18.90 -18.02
N PRO A 850 23.63 18.71 -17.88
CA PRO A 850 24.22 17.39 -17.74
C PRO A 850 23.88 16.78 -16.37
N ILE A 851 23.14 15.67 -16.38
CA ILE A 851 22.78 14.87 -15.20
C ILE A 851 23.67 13.60 -15.19
N SER A 852 24.26 13.30 -14.04
CA SER A 852 24.89 12.01 -13.76
C SER A 852 23.85 11.05 -13.19
N GLY A 853 23.57 9.93 -13.85
CA GLY A 853 22.59 8.96 -13.36
C GLY A 853 22.45 7.74 -14.26
N ARG A 854 21.63 6.78 -13.83
CA ARG A 854 21.19 5.62 -14.62
C ARG A 854 19.67 5.62 -14.67
N CYS A 855 19.10 5.22 -15.80
CA CYS A 855 17.68 4.94 -15.94
C CYS A 855 17.25 3.96 -14.85
N PHE A 856 16.27 4.32 -14.02
CA PHE A 856 15.85 3.40 -12.94
C PHE A 856 14.98 2.23 -13.44
N VAL A 857 14.48 2.28 -14.68
CA VAL A 857 13.70 1.18 -15.29
C VAL A 857 14.63 0.06 -15.80
N CYS A 858 15.80 0.40 -16.35
CA CYS A 858 16.70 -0.59 -16.99
C CYS A 858 18.16 -0.54 -16.52
N GLY A 859 18.53 0.41 -15.67
CA GLY A 859 19.90 0.59 -15.17
C GLY A 859 20.87 1.23 -16.16
N ASP A 860 20.40 1.65 -17.34
CA ASP A 860 21.23 2.20 -18.41
C ASP A 860 21.55 3.70 -18.19
N PRO A 861 22.82 4.13 -18.20
CA PRO A 861 23.20 5.54 -18.08
C PRO A 861 22.88 6.41 -19.30
N SER A 862 22.40 5.86 -20.42
CA SER A 862 22.18 6.60 -21.67
C SER A 862 20.87 7.40 -21.75
N HIS A 863 19.90 7.15 -20.86
CA HIS A 863 18.58 7.76 -20.92
C HIS A 863 17.91 7.85 -19.54
N PHE A 864 16.86 8.67 -19.42
CA PHE A 864 16.02 8.74 -18.21
C PHE A 864 14.78 7.84 -18.37
N ALA A 865 14.10 7.51 -17.27
CA ALA A 865 13.01 6.52 -17.28
C ALA A 865 11.83 6.84 -18.22
N ASN A 866 11.54 8.14 -18.41
CA ASN A 866 10.51 8.61 -19.35
C ASN A 866 10.85 8.27 -20.82
N ALA A 867 12.13 8.08 -21.14
CA ALA A 867 12.66 7.68 -22.44
C ALA A 867 13.17 6.23 -22.48
N CYS A 868 12.80 5.41 -21.49
CA CYS A 868 13.28 4.03 -21.41
C CYS A 868 12.66 3.15 -22.50
N PRO A 869 13.47 2.47 -23.34
CA PRO A 869 12.97 1.54 -24.34
C PRO A 869 12.38 0.25 -23.71
N ASN A 870 12.67 -0.02 -22.43
CA ASN A 870 12.06 -1.11 -21.66
C ASN A 870 10.80 -0.68 -20.88
N ARG A 871 10.24 0.50 -21.18
CA ARG A 871 9.01 0.99 -20.54
C ARG A 871 7.82 0.11 -20.96
N GLY A 872 7.08 -0.42 -19.98
CA GLY A 872 5.88 -1.25 -20.19
C GLY A 872 6.11 -2.74 -20.44
N ARG A 873 7.27 -3.30 -20.07
CA ARG A 873 7.54 -4.75 -20.10
C ARG A 873 7.58 -5.39 -18.72
#